data_AF-A0A6L9ZG37-F1
#
_entry.id   AF-A0A6L9ZG37-F1
#
_cell.length_a   1.000
_cell.length_b   1.000
_cell.length_c   1.000
_cell.angle_alpha   90.00
_cell.angle_beta   90.00
_cell.angle_gamma   90.00
#
_symmetry.space_group_name_H-M   'P 1'
#
loop_
_entity.id
_entity.type
_entity.pdbx_description
1 polymer ?
#
loop_
_entity_poly.entity_id
_entity_poly.type
_entity_poly.pdbx_seq_one_letter_code
_entity_poly.pdbx_strand_id
1 'polypeptide(L)'
;MTTTSTGRWQFWIDRGGTFTDIVAKRPDGQLIIHKLLSENPERYQDAGVQGIREILDIPVGKPIPSDAIEAIKMGTTVATNALLERKGDRTVLVITKGFQDALRIGYQNRPNIFAREIVLPEMLYERVIEIEERYSAQGEELIPINLAGTRQSLQAAYDDGIRSCAIVLMHGYRYPTHEQQIATIALEIGFTQISVSHQVTPLMKLVSRGDTTVVDAYLSPILRRYVDQVEQQLQLGGLTNEALENNLQPTRPEGLGGKTSGLLMFMQSNGGLADAQQFQGKDSILSGPAGGIVGAVQTSRIAGFETIITFDMGGTSTDVAHYNGEYERTFETEIAGVRLRTPMMAINTVAAGGGSIVQFDGARYRVGPESAGANPGPASYGKGGPLTVTDCNVMVGKLQPGFFPKVFGADGNLPLDAEVVRQRFEGLVEEIGDNRKPEEVAAGFLAIAVEKMANAIKQISLQRGYDVSEYTLCCFGGAGGQHGCLIAEALGIKRVFIHPFAGVLSAYGMGLADIRVLKEQSVEAELVEGFELEGILAKLVAQGIKELNHNHAQDRNSNEVEVIRRVHLRYEGTDSPLVVGFGGVDQITEEFEGLHRQRYGFTVPGKTLMVEAVSVELVERMAIPTEPIRSRETGEMCAPVATVQMYTANRWWDTPVFRREDWQPGDSVFGPALIIEATGTNVIEPGWKAEVSERNHLILVKSGLEEQQDNLESLTNSTIDQLQANTVQASPHPDPVMLEIFNNLFRSIAEQMGTTLQNTSYSVNIKERLDFSCAIFDQQGQLVANAPHIPVHLGSMSESVRSLIDAHGDSLKPGDVYILNNPYNGGTHLPDVTLVTPVFLNSSLGLKEPSPLS
;
A
#
# COMPACT_ATOMS: atom_id res chain seq x y z
N MET A 1 18.25 -31.11 -34.15
CA MET A 1 17.09 -30.39 -34.71
C MET A 1 16.84 -29.20 -33.82
N THR A 2 17.26 -28.02 -34.27
CA THR A 2 17.06 -26.73 -33.60
C THR A 2 15.61 -26.32 -33.73
N THR A 3 14.84 -26.46 -32.65
CA THR A 3 13.53 -25.82 -32.51
C THR A 3 13.74 -24.31 -32.45
N THR A 4 13.55 -23.62 -33.57
CA THR A 4 13.40 -22.17 -33.60
C THR A 4 12.13 -21.81 -32.84
N SER A 5 12.26 -21.26 -31.63
CA SER A 5 11.12 -20.68 -30.91
C SER A 5 10.66 -19.44 -31.67
N THR A 6 9.45 -19.50 -32.23
CA THR A 6 8.74 -18.35 -32.79
C THR A 6 8.17 -17.50 -31.65
N GLY A 7 9.06 -16.90 -30.84
CA GLY A 7 8.65 -16.00 -29.76
C GLY A 7 8.24 -14.62 -30.28
N ARG A 8 7.33 -13.95 -29.58
CA ARG A 8 7.01 -12.53 -29.74
C ARG A 8 7.53 -11.76 -28.53
N TRP A 9 7.61 -10.43 -28.64
CA TRP A 9 8.03 -9.57 -27.54
C TRP A 9 6.94 -9.42 -26.48
N GLN A 10 7.33 -9.31 -25.21
CA GLN A 10 6.44 -8.81 -24.16
C GLN A 10 7.06 -7.58 -23.52
N PHE A 11 6.24 -6.59 -23.16
CA PHE A 11 6.67 -5.40 -22.45
C PHE A 11 5.89 -5.27 -21.15
N TRP A 12 6.60 -5.11 -20.04
CA TRP A 12 6.02 -4.91 -18.72
C TRP A 12 6.50 -3.57 -18.19
N ILE A 13 5.55 -2.67 -17.89
CA ILE A 13 5.85 -1.24 -17.74
C ILE A 13 5.20 -0.71 -16.47
N ASP A 14 6.01 -0.22 -15.54
CA ASP A 14 5.51 0.54 -14.39
C ASP A 14 5.77 2.04 -14.62
N ARG A 15 4.69 2.79 -14.89
CA ARG A 15 4.76 4.25 -15.01
C ARG A 15 4.58 4.89 -13.63
N GLY A 16 5.70 4.96 -12.89
CA GLY A 16 5.79 5.66 -11.61
C GLY A 16 5.77 7.19 -11.75
N GLY A 17 5.87 7.90 -10.62
CA GLY A 17 5.83 9.37 -10.61
C GLY A 17 7.12 10.05 -11.13
N THR A 18 8.30 9.46 -10.86
CA THR A 18 9.59 10.02 -11.30
C THR A 18 10.15 9.32 -12.52
N PHE A 19 10.16 7.98 -12.49
CA PHE A 19 10.67 7.15 -13.57
C PHE A 19 9.63 6.14 -14.04
N THR A 20 9.73 5.81 -15.32
CA THR A 20 9.02 4.68 -15.93
C THR A 20 10.01 3.55 -16.08
N ASP A 21 9.71 2.44 -15.42
CA ASP A 21 10.53 1.23 -15.41
C ASP A 21 9.94 0.22 -16.40
N ILE A 22 10.79 -0.30 -17.28
CA ILE A 22 10.38 -1.20 -18.37
C ILE A 22 11.21 -2.48 -18.28
N VAL A 23 10.52 -3.61 -18.25
CA VAL A 23 11.11 -4.92 -18.45
C VAL A 23 10.55 -5.50 -19.74
N ALA A 24 11.42 -5.72 -20.72
CA ALA A 24 11.05 -6.32 -22.00
C ALA A 24 11.57 -7.75 -22.09
N LYS A 25 10.69 -8.69 -22.46
CA LYS A 25 11.06 -10.07 -22.78
C LYS A 25 11.19 -10.21 -24.29
N ARG A 26 12.39 -10.56 -24.73
CA ARG A 26 12.71 -10.86 -26.13
C ARG A 26 12.04 -12.17 -26.58
N PRO A 27 11.86 -12.39 -27.90
CA PRO A 27 11.47 -13.68 -28.48
C PRO A 27 12.30 -14.90 -28.06
N ASP A 28 13.57 -14.69 -27.71
CA ASP A 28 14.49 -15.74 -27.24
C ASP A 28 14.39 -16.00 -25.72
N GLY A 29 13.55 -15.24 -25.01
CA GLY A 29 13.32 -15.33 -23.58
C GLY A 29 14.21 -14.42 -22.72
N GLN A 30 15.20 -13.74 -23.29
CA GLN A 30 16.06 -12.82 -22.53
C GLN A 30 15.28 -11.59 -22.07
N LEU A 31 15.57 -11.11 -20.87
CA LEU A 31 14.98 -9.90 -20.29
C LEU A 31 15.92 -8.70 -20.48
N ILE A 32 15.34 -7.57 -20.85
CA ILE A 32 16.00 -6.26 -20.99
C ILE A 32 15.34 -5.31 -20.01
N ILE A 33 16.14 -4.57 -19.27
CA ILE A 33 15.66 -3.50 -18.37
C ILE A 33 15.93 -2.17 -19.06
N HIS A 34 14.96 -1.27 -19.02
CA HIS A 34 15.09 0.08 -19.52
C HIS A 34 14.38 1.06 -18.59
N LYS A 35 14.90 2.28 -18.46
CA LYS A 35 14.39 3.28 -17.52
C LYS A 35 14.38 4.65 -18.17
N LEU A 36 13.23 5.32 -18.12
CA LEU A 36 13.03 6.68 -18.62
C LEU A 36 12.46 7.58 -17.53
N LEU A 37 12.56 8.90 -17.70
CA LEU A 37 11.78 9.85 -16.90
C LEU A 37 10.29 9.67 -17.23
N SER A 38 9.41 9.66 -16.24
CA SER A 38 7.97 9.48 -16.48
C SER A 38 7.32 10.63 -17.24
N GLU A 39 7.90 11.83 -17.11
CA GLU A 39 7.43 13.04 -17.80
C GLU A 39 8.61 13.77 -18.43
N ASN A 40 8.61 13.85 -19.76
CA ASN A 40 9.56 14.64 -20.54
C ASN A 40 8.91 15.10 -21.87
N PRO A 41 7.94 16.03 -21.79
CA PRO A 41 7.10 16.42 -22.94
C PRO A 41 7.90 17.03 -24.10
N GLU A 42 9.11 17.53 -23.85
CA GLU A 42 10.01 18.04 -24.89
C GLU A 42 10.60 16.93 -25.77
N ARG A 43 10.61 15.67 -25.29
CA ARG A 43 11.22 14.52 -25.99
C ARG A 43 10.21 13.48 -26.43
N TYR A 44 9.19 13.20 -25.61
CA TYR A 44 8.18 12.18 -25.90
C TYR A 44 6.85 12.48 -25.21
N GLN A 45 5.77 11.96 -25.80
CA GLN A 45 4.42 12.09 -25.25
C GLN A 45 4.11 11.07 -24.16
N ASP A 46 4.60 9.83 -24.30
CA ASP A 46 4.47 8.78 -23.29
C ASP A 46 5.79 8.01 -23.15
N ALA A 47 6.24 7.81 -21.90
CA ALA A 47 7.51 7.18 -21.59
C ALA A 47 7.50 5.66 -21.89
N GLY A 48 6.36 4.98 -21.65
CA GLY A 48 6.22 3.55 -21.91
C GLY A 48 6.31 3.24 -23.39
N VAL A 49 5.55 3.97 -24.21
CA VAL A 49 5.60 3.84 -25.67
C VAL A 49 6.98 4.22 -26.23
N GLN A 50 7.60 5.28 -25.71
CA GLN A 50 8.95 5.66 -26.10
C GLN A 50 9.97 4.55 -25.79
N GLY A 51 9.89 3.94 -24.61
CA GLY A 51 10.77 2.84 -24.26
C GLY A 51 10.59 1.61 -25.15
N ILE A 52 9.36 1.28 -25.56
CA ILE A 52 9.10 0.25 -26.59
C ILE A 52 9.82 0.60 -27.90
N ARG A 53 9.76 1.86 -28.33
CA ARG A 53 10.45 2.31 -29.56
C ARG A 53 11.96 2.18 -29.45
N GLU A 54 12.55 2.59 -28.33
CA GLU A 54 14.00 2.51 -28.10
C GLU A 54 14.48 1.06 -28.05
N ILE A 55 13.74 0.16 -27.39
CA ILE A 55 14.11 -1.27 -27.29
C ILE A 55 13.99 -1.99 -28.65
N LEU A 56 13.03 -1.60 -29.48
CA LEU A 56 12.83 -2.17 -30.81
C LEU A 56 13.61 -1.44 -31.93
N ASP A 57 14.45 -0.46 -31.59
CA ASP A 57 15.18 0.39 -32.53
C ASP A 57 14.27 1.07 -33.59
N ILE A 58 13.09 1.52 -33.19
CA ILE A 58 12.08 2.13 -34.08
C ILE A 58 12.24 3.66 -34.12
N PRO A 59 12.48 4.27 -35.29
CA PRO A 59 12.56 5.72 -35.42
C PRO A 59 11.27 6.44 -35.02
N VAL A 60 11.40 7.67 -34.54
CA VAL A 60 10.26 8.55 -34.21
C VAL A 60 9.32 8.69 -35.42
N GLY A 61 8.01 8.57 -35.16
CA GLY A 61 6.97 8.70 -36.19
C GLY A 61 6.75 7.45 -37.06
N LYS A 62 7.56 6.39 -36.91
CA LYS A 62 7.29 5.10 -37.57
C LYS A 62 6.30 4.24 -36.76
N PRO A 63 5.50 3.39 -37.44
CA PRO A 63 4.58 2.49 -36.76
C PRO A 63 5.33 1.46 -35.91
N ILE A 64 4.78 1.11 -34.74
CA ILE A 64 5.28 0.00 -33.92
C ILE A 64 4.68 -1.30 -34.49
N PRO A 65 5.48 -2.35 -34.75
CA PRO A 65 4.98 -3.58 -35.35
C PRO A 65 4.22 -4.42 -34.31
N SER A 66 2.92 -4.19 -34.19
CA SER A 66 2.04 -4.89 -33.23
C SER A 66 2.11 -6.42 -33.36
N ASP A 67 2.28 -6.94 -34.57
CA ASP A 67 2.37 -8.39 -34.83
C ASP A 67 3.61 -9.05 -34.20
N ALA A 68 4.64 -8.25 -33.89
CA ALA A 68 5.85 -8.71 -33.21
C ALA A 68 5.70 -8.71 -31.68
N ILE A 69 4.61 -8.15 -31.16
CA ILE A 69 4.33 -8.01 -29.73
C ILE A 69 3.22 -8.98 -29.33
N GLU A 70 3.44 -9.74 -28.27
CA GLU A 70 2.46 -10.65 -27.68
C GLU A 70 1.58 -9.93 -26.66
N ALA A 71 2.20 -9.15 -25.78
CA ALA A 71 1.51 -8.45 -24.70
C ALA A 71 2.29 -7.22 -24.21
N ILE A 72 1.55 -6.20 -23.81
CA ILE A 72 1.99 -5.01 -23.09
C ILE A 72 1.19 -4.98 -21.79
N LYS A 73 1.87 -5.14 -20.66
CA LYS A 73 1.27 -5.11 -19.33
C LYS A 73 1.76 -3.86 -18.61
N MET A 74 0.84 -2.99 -18.19
CA MET A 74 1.20 -1.66 -17.68
C MET A 74 0.52 -1.34 -16.35
N GLY A 75 1.26 -0.77 -15.41
CA GLY A 75 0.72 -0.04 -14.26
C GLY A 75 0.90 1.46 -14.47
N THR A 76 -0.01 2.26 -13.90
CA THR A 76 0.01 3.70 -14.09
C THR A 76 -0.42 4.45 -12.85
N THR A 77 0.28 5.56 -12.58
CA THR A 77 -0.04 6.48 -11.50
C THR A 77 -0.99 7.62 -11.93
N VAL A 78 -1.43 7.64 -13.20
CA VAL A 78 -2.25 8.73 -13.77
C VAL A 78 -3.51 9.03 -12.95
N ALA A 79 -4.29 8.00 -12.59
CA ALA A 79 -5.50 8.19 -11.81
C ALA A 79 -5.21 8.61 -10.37
N THR A 80 -4.21 8.00 -9.72
CA THR A 80 -3.77 8.38 -8.37
C THR A 80 -3.34 9.85 -8.34
N ASN A 81 -2.56 10.30 -9.32
CA ASN A 81 -2.10 11.70 -9.41
C ASN A 81 -3.27 12.64 -9.71
N ALA A 82 -4.17 12.28 -10.64
CA ALA A 82 -5.37 13.08 -10.92
C ALA A 82 -6.28 13.21 -9.69
N LEU A 83 -6.37 12.18 -8.85
CA LEU A 83 -7.10 12.22 -7.59
C LEU A 83 -6.43 13.16 -6.58
N LEU A 84 -5.10 13.04 -6.40
CA LEU A 84 -4.32 13.85 -5.47
C LEU A 84 -4.28 15.33 -5.86
N GLU A 85 -4.13 15.61 -7.15
CA GLU A 85 -4.05 16.98 -7.70
C GLU A 85 -5.43 17.61 -7.98
N ARG A 86 -6.52 16.87 -7.73
CA ARG A 86 -7.89 17.29 -8.05
C ARG A 86 -8.06 17.69 -9.53
N LYS A 87 -7.53 16.87 -10.44
CA LYS A 87 -7.59 17.06 -11.90
C LYS A 87 -8.36 15.95 -12.62
N GLY A 88 -9.57 15.64 -12.16
CA GLY A 88 -10.49 14.73 -12.85
C GLY A 88 -11.55 15.49 -13.66
N ASP A 89 -12.49 14.75 -14.22
CA ASP A 89 -13.56 15.34 -15.03
C ASP A 89 -14.68 15.92 -14.16
N ARG A 90 -15.26 17.03 -14.61
CA ARG A 90 -16.44 17.66 -14.01
C ARG A 90 -17.57 16.61 -13.89
N THR A 91 -17.99 16.35 -12.67
CA THR A 91 -18.90 15.25 -12.33
C THR A 91 -20.14 15.78 -11.60
N VAL A 92 -21.32 15.28 -12.00
CA VAL A 92 -22.58 15.48 -11.24
C VAL A 92 -22.87 14.26 -10.38
N LEU A 93 -23.26 14.49 -9.12
CA LEU A 93 -23.80 13.47 -8.22
C LEU A 93 -25.32 13.46 -8.31
N VAL A 94 -25.90 12.30 -8.60
CA VAL A 94 -27.35 12.07 -8.58
C VAL A 94 -27.66 11.19 -7.37
N ILE A 95 -28.48 11.70 -6.45
CA ILE A 95 -28.71 11.06 -5.15
C ILE A 95 -30.19 11.15 -4.73
N THR A 96 -30.61 10.26 -3.84
CA THR A 96 -31.96 10.31 -3.25
C THR A 96 -32.23 11.67 -2.60
N LYS A 97 -33.42 12.24 -2.82
CA LYS A 97 -33.86 13.49 -2.20
C LYS A 97 -33.81 13.42 -0.66
N GLY A 98 -33.28 14.46 -0.04
CA GLY A 98 -32.98 14.56 1.39
C GLY A 98 -31.56 14.11 1.76
N PHE A 99 -30.75 13.62 0.80
CA PHE A 99 -29.39 13.13 1.02
C PHE A 99 -28.33 13.94 0.27
N GLN A 100 -28.66 15.14 -0.24
CA GLN A 100 -27.73 16.01 -0.98
C GLN A 100 -26.34 16.15 -0.33
N ASP A 101 -26.29 16.37 0.99
CA ASP A 101 -25.04 16.60 1.72
C ASP A 101 -24.42 15.33 2.32
N ALA A 102 -24.96 14.14 2.04
CA ALA A 102 -24.55 12.91 2.73
C ALA A 102 -23.06 12.59 2.56
N LEU A 103 -22.51 12.73 1.35
CA LEU A 103 -21.08 12.46 1.10
C LEU A 103 -20.18 13.55 1.70
N ARG A 104 -20.65 14.80 1.70
CA ARG A 104 -19.96 15.94 2.32
C ARG A 104 -19.89 15.81 3.85
N ILE A 105 -20.97 15.36 4.48
CA ILE A 105 -21.04 15.11 5.92
C ILE A 105 -20.16 13.90 6.31
N GLY A 106 -20.18 12.85 5.49
CA GLY A 106 -19.42 11.64 5.76
C GLY A 106 -19.87 10.95 7.04
N TYR A 107 -18.90 10.56 7.88
CA TYR A 107 -19.13 9.92 9.19
C TYR A 107 -19.05 10.89 10.38
N GLN A 108 -18.96 12.19 10.12
CA GLN A 108 -18.82 13.25 11.16
C GLN A 108 -17.56 13.11 12.03
N ASN A 109 -16.59 12.27 11.64
CA ASN A 109 -15.30 12.16 12.30
C ASN A 109 -14.41 13.38 11.97
N ARG A 110 -13.47 13.70 12.87
CA ARG A 110 -12.51 14.81 12.69
C ARG A 110 -11.10 14.25 12.56
N PRO A 111 -10.53 14.16 11.35
CA PRO A 111 -9.19 13.60 11.14
C PRO A 111 -8.11 14.31 11.97
N ASN A 112 -8.19 15.65 12.01
CA ASN A 112 -7.35 16.49 12.86
C ASN A 112 -8.16 17.04 14.03
N ILE A 113 -8.40 16.20 15.04
CA ILE A 113 -9.35 16.51 16.12
C ILE A 113 -8.98 17.77 16.94
N PHE A 114 -7.69 18.11 17.00
CA PHE A 114 -7.17 19.30 17.67
C PHE A 114 -7.13 20.57 16.79
N ALA A 115 -7.41 20.46 15.49
CA ALA A 115 -7.42 21.64 14.63
C ALA A 115 -8.55 22.59 15.06
N ARG A 116 -8.24 23.86 15.29
CA ARG A 116 -9.27 24.87 15.64
C ARG A 116 -10.14 25.24 14.44
N GLU A 117 -9.55 25.19 13.26
CA GLU A 117 -10.22 25.39 11.98
C GLU A 117 -10.50 24.03 11.33
N ILE A 118 -11.78 23.71 11.12
CA ILE A 118 -12.18 22.48 10.42
C ILE A 118 -12.15 22.79 8.93
N VAL A 119 -11.19 22.20 8.24
CA VAL A 119 -11.16 22.17 6.77
C VAL A 119 -11.89 20.91 6.32
N LEU A 120 -13.03 21.08 5.67
CA LEU A 120 -13.73 19.96 5.05
C LEU A 120 -13.00 19.52 3.78
N PRO A 121 -12.99 18.22 3.45
CA PRO A 121 -12.47 17.76 2.18
C PRO A 121 -13.17 18.45 1.00
N GLU A 122 -12.40 18.75 -0.05
CA GLU A 122 -12.97 19.17 -1.32
C GLU A 122 -13.72 18.00 -1.95
N MET A 123 -14.95 18.25 -2.41
CA MET A 123 -15.78 17.22 -3.05
C MET A 123 -15.34 17.02 -4.50
N LEU A 124 -15.37 15.78 -4.97
CA LEU A 124 -15.02 15.42 -6.35
C LEU A 124 -16.16 15.70 -7.36
N TYR A 125 -17.34 16.07 -6.89
CA TYR A 125 -18.48 16.45 -7.71
C TYR A 125 -18.71 17.96 -7.63
N GLU A 126 -19.16 18.55 -8.74
CA GLU A 126 -19.42 19.99 -8.86
C GLU A 126 -20.88 20.33 -8.56
N ARG A 127 -21.80 19.40 -8.85
CA ARG A 127 -23.24 19.58 -8.73
C ARG A 127 -23.89 18.35 -8.12
N VAL A 128 -24.95 18.56 -7.33
CA VAL A 128 -25.81 17.50 -6.83
C VAL A 128 -27.21 17.65 -7.42
N ILE A 129 -27.79 16.53 -7.86
CA ILE A 129 -29.18 16.42 -8.30
C ILE A 129 -29.88 15.47 -7.35
N GLU A 130 -30.90 15.97 -6.65
CA GLU A 130 -31.76 15.16 -5.81
C GLU A 130 -32.90 14.55 -6.61
N ILE A 131 -33.03 13.23 -6.57
CA ILE A 131 -34.11 12.49 -7.23
C ILE A 131 -35.18 12.13 -6.22
N GLU A 132 -36.42 12.48 -6.55
CA GLU A 132 -37.60 12.05 -5.81
C GLU A 132 -37.89 10.59 -6.13
N GLU A 133 -37.33 9.71 -5.31
CA GLU A 133 -37.51 8.26 -5.29
C GLU A 133 -37.31 7.75 -3.86
N ARG A 134 -37.85 6.57 -3.52
CA ARG A 134 -37.45 5.86 -2.31
C ARG A 134 -37.78 4.37 -2.33
N TYR A 135 -36.81 3.53 -2.03
CA TYR A 135 -37.02 2.16 -1.53
C TYR A 135 -36.89 2.07 0.01
N SER A 136 -37.62 1.14 0.62
CA SER A 136 -37.37 0.69 1.99
C SER A 136 -36.20 -0.30 2.05
N ALA A 137 -35.69 -0.59 3.26
CA ALA A 137 -34.63 -1.59 3.44
C ALA A 137 -35.08 -3.02 3.06
N GLN A 138 -36.40 -3.26 3.03
CA GLN A 138 -37.04 -4.51 2.66
C GLN A 138 -37.46 -4.57 1.17
N GLY A 139 -37.24 -3.48 0.40
CA GLY A 139 -37.51 -3.45 -1.03
C GLY A 139 -38.91 -3.00 -1.42
N GLU A 140 -39.66 -2.44 -0.48
CA GLU A 140 -40.93 -1.77 -0.79
C GLU A 140 -40.63 -0.45 -1.52
N GLU A 141 -41.21 -0.25 -2.69
CA GLU A 141 -41.15 1.02 -3.41
C GLU A 141 -42.08 2.03 -2.72
N LEU A 142 -41.49 2.92 -1.91
CA LEU A 142 -42.23 3.93 -1.15
C LEU A 142 -42.56 5.14 -2.02
N ILE A 143 -41.62 5.54 -2.88
CA ILE A 143 -41.80 6.66 -3.82
C ILE A 143 -41.24 6.23 -5.17
N PRO A 144 -42.06 6.15 -6.24
CA PRO A 144 -41.59 5.82 -7.57
C PRO A 144 -40.79 6.99 -8.17
N ILE A 145 -39.86 6.68 -9.06
CA ILE A 145 -39.02 7.69 -9.69
C ILE A 145 -39.80 8.66 -10.58
N ASN A 146 -39.57 9.96 -10.40
CA ASN A 146 -40.05 11.00 -11.32
C ASN A 146 -39.14 11.11 -12.56
N LEU A 147 -39.44 10.32 -13.60
CA LEU A 147 -38.65 10.26 -14.84
C LEU A 147 -38.54 11.62 -15.57
N ALA A 148 -39.64 12.39 -15.61
CA ALA A 148 -39.66 13.68 -16.32
C ALA A 148 -38.77 14.72 -15.62
N GLY A 149 -38.90 14.84 -14.29
CA GLY A 149 -38.06 15.74 -13.49
C GLY A 149 -36.58 15.32 -13.49
N THR A 150 -36.33 14.00 -13.49
CA THR A 150 -34.98 13.43 -13.61
C THR A 150 -34.32 13.84 -14.92
N ARG A 151 -35.01 13.66 -16.07
CA ARG A 151 -34.49 14.07 -17.38
C ARG A 151 -34.20 15.56 -17.45
N GLN A 152 -35.12 16.39 -16.97
CA GLN A 152 -34.93 17.84 -16.98
C GLN A 152 -33.69 18.26 -16.19
N SER A 153 -33.49 17.68 -15.01
CA SER A 153 -32.36 18.01 -14.13
C SER A 153 -31.03 17.55 -14.72
N LEU A 154 -30.99 16.33 -15.28
CA LEU A 154 -29.81 15.81 -15.98
C LEU A 154 -29.48 16.61 -17.24
N GLN A 155 -30.49 17.01 -18.01
CA GLN A 155 -30.30 17.83 -19.21
C GLN A 155 -29.68 19.18 -18.85
N ALA A 156 -30.14 19.82 -17.79
CA ALA A 156 -29.55 21.08 -17.33
C ALA A 156 -28.07 20.93 -16.94
N ALA A 157 -27.68 19.85 -16.25
CA ALA A 157 -26.27 19.57 -15.96
C ALA A 157 -25.44 19.34 -17.24
N TYR A 158 -26.02 18.63 -18.21
CA TYR A 158 -25.41 18.41 -19.51
C TYR A 158 -25.22 19.71 -20.30
N ASP A 159 -26.23 20.57 -20.34
CA ASP A 159 -26.18 21.85 -21.06
C ASP A 159 -25.10 22.78 -20.47
N ASP A 160 -24.82 22.67 -19.16
CA ASP A 160 -23.73 23.39 -18.47
C ASP A 160 -22.32 22.76 -18.66
N GLY A 161 -22.22 21.77 -19.55
CA GLY A 161 -20.95 21.16 -19.96
C GLY A 161 -20.46 20.01 -19.07
N ILE A 162 -21.28 19.52 -18.12
CA ILE A 162 -20.93 18.33 -17.33
C ILE A 162 -21.17 17.08 -18.19
N ARG A 163 -20.20 16.17 -18.25
CA ARG A 163 -20.27 14.96 -19.09
C ARG A 163 -20.11 13.65 -18.31
N SER A 164 -19.73 13.74 -17.04
CA SER A 164 -19.63 12.61 -16.12
C SER A 164 -20.71 12.65 -15.05
N CYS A 165 -21.31 11.50 -14.75
CA CYS A 165 -22.43 11.34 -13.83
C CYS A 165 -22.20 10.17 -12.88
N ALA A 166 -22.31 10.41 -11.57
CA ALA A 166 -22.32 9.39 -10.53
C ALA A 166 -23.74 9.24 -9.97
N ILE A 167 -24.32 8.04 -10.04
CA ILE A 167 -25.69 7.77 -9.60
C ILE A 167 -25.66 6.89 -8.34
N VAL A 168 -26.16 7.42 -7.23
CA VAL A 168 -26.09 6.79 -5.90
C VAL A 168 -27.41 6.93 -5.17
N LEU A 169 -28.24 5.89 -5.19
CA LEU A 169 -29.52 5.90 -4.48
C LEU A 169 -29.47 5.10 -3.17
N MET A 170 -30.28 5.49 -2.20
CA MET A 170 -30.49 4.75 -0.96
C MET A 170 -31.04 3.35 -1.27
N HIS A 171 -30.40 2.33 -0.69
CA HIS A 171 -30.68 0.91 -0.97
C HIS A 171 -30.49 0.46 -2.44
N GLY A 172 -29.90 1.29 -3.31
CA GLY A 172 -29.64 0.96 -4.72
C GLY A 172 -28.76 -0.28 -4.91
N TYR A 173 -27.86 -0.57 -3.97
CA TYR A 173 -27.02 -1.78 -3.95
C TYR A 173 -27.83 -3.10 -3.96
N ARG A 174 -29.07 -3.07 -3.45
CA ARG A 174 -29.97 -4.24 -3.40
C ARG A 174 -31.15 -4.10 -4.36
N TYR A 175 -31.66 -2.89 -4.55
CA TYR A 175 -32.83 -2.60 -5.41
C TYR A 175 -32.42 -1.64 -6.54
N PRO A 176 -31.77 -2.14 -7.61
CA PRO A 176 -31.08 -1.29 -8.58
C PRO A 176 -31.99 -0.64 -9.63
N THR A 177 -33.30 -0.92 -9.63
CA THR A 177 -34.22 -0.55 -10.72
C THR A 177 -34.25 0.96 -10.98
N HIS A 178 -34.34 1.79 -9.95
CA HIS A 178 -34.35 3.25 -10.14
C HIS A 178 -33.01 3.78 -10.64
N GLU A 179 -31.89 3.25 -10.15
CA GLU A 179 -30.56 3.63 -10.65
C GLU A 179 -30.39 3.32 -12.13
N GLN A 180 -30.87 2.16 -12.57
CA GLN A 180 -30.84 1.74 -13.98
C GLN A 180 -31.69 2.66 -14.86
N GLN A 181 -32.86 3.09 -14.39
CA GLN A 181 -33.71 4.03 -15.13
C GLN A 181 -33.04 5.40 -15.29
N ILE A 182 -32.38 5.91 -14.26
CA ILE A 182 -31.61 7.16 -14.32
C ILE A 182 -30.44 7.01 -15.30
N ALA A 183 -29.71 5.89 -15.23
CA ALA A 183 -28.58 5.63 -16.12
C ALA A 183 -28.99 5.64 -17.59
N THR A 184 -30.12 5.02 -17.93
CA THR A 184 -30.69 5.07 -19.28
C THR A 184 -31.00 6.50 -19.71
N ILE A 185 -31.61 7.32 -18.85
CA ILE A 185 -31.89 8.74 -19.16
C ILE A 185 -30.58 9.51 -19.40
N ALA A 186 -29.57 9.33 -18.55
CA ALA A 186 -28.27 9.99 -18.70
C ALA A 186 -27.59 9.59 -20.03
N LEU A 187 -27.67 8.32 -20.40
CA LEU A 187 -27.15 7.82 -21.68
C LEU A 187 -27.86 8.47 -22.87
N GLU A 188 -29.19 8.54 -22.84
CA GLU A 188 -30.00 9.16 -23.90
C GLU A 188 -29.75 10.67 -24.04
N ILE A 189 -29.37 11.36 -22.97
CA ILE A 189 -28.96 12.78 -23.00
C ILE A 189 -27.57 12.94 -23.63
N GLY A 190 -26.71 11.91 -23.51
CA GLY A 190 -25.38 11.89 -24.10
C GLY A 190 -24.23 12.07 -23.11
N PHE A 191 -24.44 11.80 -21.82
CA PHE A 191 -23.34 11.70 -20.85
C PHE A 191 -22.33 10.65 -21.31
N THR A 192 -21.04 10.99 -21.33
CA THR A 192 -19.97 10.12 -21.84
C THR A 192 -19.43 9.18 -20.78
N GLN A 193 -19.65 9.49 -19.51
CA GLN A 193 -19.32 8.63 -18.37
C GLN A 193 -20.50 8.58 -17.41
N ILE A 194 -20.96 7.36 -17.08
CA ILE A 194 -22.06 7.11 -16.17
C ILE A 194 -21.62 5.99 -15.23
N SER A 195 -21.38 6.32 -13.96
CA SER A 195 -21.02 5.37 -12.92
C SER A 195 -22.23 5.15 -12.01
N VAL A 196 -22.71 3.90 -11.96
CA VAL A 196 -23.93 3.53 -11.23
C VAL A 196 -23.57 2.73 -9.99
N SER A 197 -24.04 3.15 -8.81
CA SER A 197 -23.47 2.67 -7.56
C SER A 197 -23.58 1.16 -7.34
N HIS A 198 -24.70 0.53 -7.73
CA HIS A 198 -24.84 -0.93 -7.66
C HIS A 198 -23.92 -1.72 -8.59
N GLN A 199 -23.39 -1.10 -9.65
CA GLN A 199 -22.44 -1.72 -10.58
C GLN A 199 -21.00 -1.50 -10.15
N VAL A 200 -20.71 -0.30 -9.63
CA VAL A 200 -19.40 0.10 -9.13
C VAL A 200 -19.05 -0.67 -7.85
N THR A 201 -19.95 -0.68 -6.87
CA THR A 201 -19.76 -1.40 -5.61
C THR A 201 -21.12 -1.88 -5.08
N PRO A 202 -21.48 -3.17 -5.28
CA PRO A 202 -22.78 -3.76 -4.90
C PRO A 202 -22.86 -4.06 -3.39
N LEU A 203 -22.31 -3.15 -2.58
CA LEU A 203 -22.19 -3.27 -1.13
C LEU A 203 -23.00 -2.21 -0.39
N MET A 204 -23.30 -2.50 0.87
CA MET A 204 -23.99 -1.58 1.77
C MET A 204 -23.15 -0.32 2.12
N LYS A 205 -23.72 0.56 2.95
CA LYS A 205 -23.23 1.90 3.35
C LYS A 205 -23.27 2.95 2.22
N LEU A 206 -24.16 3.94 2.36
CA LEU A 206 -24.36 4.99 1.36
C LEU A 206 -23.09 5.81 1.11
N VAL A 207 -22.39 6.22 2.18
CA VAL A 207 -21.26 7.16 2.10
C VAL A 207 -20.10 6.55 1.32
N SER A 208 -19.57 5.41 1.76
CA SER A 208 -18.42 4.79 1.09
C SER A 208 -18.76 4.25 -0.30
N ARG A 209 -19.96 3.71 -0.52
CA ARG A 209 -20.44 3.37 -1.86
C ARG A 209 -20.51 4.61 -2.76
N GLY A 210 -21.06 5.70 -2.24
CA GLY A 210 -21.23 6.95 -2.98
C GLY A 210 -19.90 7.57 -3.36
N ASP A 211 -18.96 7.69 -2.41
CA ASP A 211 -17.62 8.21 -2.68
C ASP A 211 -16.88 7.36 -3.72
N THR A 212 -16.97 6.02 -3.65
CA THR A 212 -16.39 5.12 -4.66
C THR A 212 -16.98 5.35 -6.05
N THR A 213 -18.30 5.53 -6.12
CA THR A 213 -19.02 5.78 -7.38
C THR A 213 -18.64 7.13 -7.97
N VAL A 214 -18.48 8.14 -7.13
CA VAL A 214 -18.00 9.47 -7.55
C VAL A 214 -16.55 9.40 -8.03
N VAL A 215 -15.66 8.70 -7.32
CA VAL A 215 -14.26 8.53 -7.75
C VAL A 215 -14.19 7.85 -9.11
N ASP A 216 -14.99 6.81 -9.32
CA ASP A 216 -15.05 6.12 -10.60
C ASP A 216 -15.50 7.06 -11.73
N ALA A 217 -16.58 7.84 -11.52
CA ALA A 217 -17.06 8.82 -12.49
C ALA A 217 -16.03 9.92 -12.76
N TYR A 218 -15.30 10.35 -11.74
CA TYR A 218 -14.32 11.42 -11.80
C TYR A 218 -13.04 11.02 -12.53
N LEU A 219 -12.57 9.78 -12.35
CA LEU A 219 -11.27 9.30 -12.84
C LEU A 219 -11.35 8.47 -14.12
N SER A 220 -12.43 7.71 -14.35
CA SER A 220 -12.58 6.86 -15.55
C SER A 220 -12.37 7.61 -16.87
N PRO A 221 -12.87 8.86 -17.07
CA PRO A 221 -12.60 9.60 -18.29
C PRO A 221 -11.12 9.95 -18.50
N ILE A 222 -10.39 10.27 -17.44
CA ILE A 222 -8.96 10.57 -17.47
C ILE A 222 -8.18 9.34 -17.92
N LEU A 223 -8.50 8.18 -17.32
CA LEU A 223 -7.88 6.91 -17.69
C LEU A 223 -8.19 6.52 -19.13
N ARG A 224 -9.44 6.66 -19.56
CA ARG A 224 -9.82 6.30 -20.93
C ARG A 224 -9.06 7.13 -21.97
N ARG A 225 -8.89 8.44 -21.74
CA ARG A 225 -8.04 9.29 -22.60
C ARG A 225 -6.59 8.83 -22.64
N TYR A 226 -6.04 8.42 -21.50
CA TYR A 226 -4.68 7.88 -21.43
C TYR A 226 -4.55 6.54 -22.19
N VAL A 227 -5.49 5.62 -21.98
CA VAL A 227 -5.57 4.35 -22.70
C VAL A 227 -5.66 4.60 -24.21
N ASP A 228 -6.57 5.46 -24.65
CA ASP A 228 -6.77 5.81 -26.06
C ASP A 228 -5.49 6.42 -26.67
N GLN A 229 -4.78 7.28 -25.93
CA GLN A 229 -3.50 7.85 -26.36
C GLN A 229 -2.45 6.75 -26.59
N VAL A 230 -2.32 5.81 -25.64
CA VAL A 230 -1.36 4.70 -25.75
C VAL A 230 -1.75 3.77 -26.91
N GLU A 231 -3.02 3.39 -27.03
CA GLU A 231 -3.52 2.58 -28.15
C GLU A 231 -3.26 3.24 -29.51
N GLN A 232 -3.46 4.57 -29.61
CA GLN A 232 -3.22 5.33 -30.83
C GLN A 232 -1.73 5.36 -31.21
N GLN A 233 -0.84 5.59 -30.24
CA GLN A 233 0.60 5.63 -30.52
C GLN A 233 1.20 4.26 -30.86
N LEU A 234 0.61 3.19 -30.31
CA LEU A 234 0.91 1.81 -30.67
C LEU A 234 0.26 1.39 -32.01
N GLN A 235 -0.56 2.26 -32.63
CA GLN A 235 -1.34 2.01 -33.86
C GLN A 235 -2.21 0.75 -33.79
N LEU A 236 -2.69 0.44 -32.59
CA LEU A 236 -3.50 -0.75 -32.34
C LEU A 236 -4.90 -0.58 -32.92
N GLY A 237 -5.44 0.64 -32.90
CA GLY A 237 -6.67 0.97 -33.63
C GLY A 237 -6.39 1.15 -35.12
N GLY A 238 -7.04 0.35 -35.97
CA GLY A 238 -7.01 0.45 -37.44
C GLY A 238 -7.65 1.73 -38.02
N LEU A 239 -7.32 2.90 -37.48
CA LEU A 239 -7.69 4.20 -38.02
C LEU A 239 -6.58 4.65 -38.97
N THR A 240 -6.86 4.60 -40.27
CA THR A 240 -6.07 5.27 -41.29
C THR A 240 -6.13 6.78 -41.07
N ASN A 241 -5.04 7.48 -41.42
CA ASN A 241 -4.87 8.93 -41.26
C ASN A 241 -5.96 9.80 -41.93
N GLU A 242 -6.93 9.24 -42.65
CA GLU A 242 -8.03 9.96 -43.31
C GLU A 242 -9.09 10.52 -42.33
N ALA A 243 -9.20 9.99 -41.10
CA ALA A 243 -10.14 10.50 -40.10
C ALA A 243 -9.67 11.81 -39.41
N LEU A 244 -8.37 12.12 -39.48
CA LEU A 244 -7.76 13.28 -38.81
C LEU A 244 -8.08 14.62 -39.49
N GLU A 245 -8.46 14.63 -40.77
CA GLU A 245 -8.79 15.87 -41.48
C GLU A 245 -10.17 16.43 -41.15
N ASN A 246 -11.05 15.65 -40.47
CA ASN A 246 -12.46 16.03 -40.31
C ASN A 246 -12.92 16.38 -38.88
N ASN A 247 -12.05 16.50 -37.88
CA ASN A 247 -12.39 17.02 -36.54
C ASN A 247 -13.63 16.36 -35.88
N LEU A 248 -13.93 15.11 -36.24
CA LEU A 248 -14.99 14.32 -35.63
C LEU A 248 -14.39 13.61 -34.42
N GLN A 249 -14.94 13.87 -33.23
CA GLN A 249 -14.64 13.07 -32.03
C GLN A 249 -14.96 11.60 -32.33
N PRO A 250 -14.07 10.65 -32.01
CA PRO A 250 -14.32 9.24 -32.26
C PRO A 250 -15.40 8.73 -31.29
N THR A 251 -16.67 8.83 -31.69
CA THR A 251 -17.73 7.99 -31.11
C THR A 251 -17.52 6.57 -31.63
N ARG A 252 -16.99 5.67 -30.79
CA ARG A 252 -16.94 4.24 -31.12
C ARG A 252 -18.38 3.70 -31.10
N PRO A 253 -18.92 3.17 -32.21
CA PRO A 253 -20.17 2.40 -32.17
C PRO A 253 -19.92 1.09 -31.42
N GLU A 254 -20.84 0.71 -30.54
CA GLU A 254 -20.86 -0.63 -29.96
C GLU A 254 -20.89 -1.68 -31.08
N GLY A 255 -19.92 -2.59 -31.12
CA GLY A 255 -19.95 -3.78 -32.00
C GLY A 255 -18.80 -3.98 -32.98
N LEU A 256 -17.77 -3.12 -33.01
CA LEU A 256 -16.52 -3.39 -33.75
C LEU A 256 -15.38 -3.69 -32.77
N GLY A 257 -15.33 -4.93 -32.28
CA GLY A 257 -14.16 -5.46 -31.58
C GLY A 257 -12.96 -5.52 -32.53
N GLY A 258 -12.16 -4.45 -32.54
CA GLY A 258 -10.90 -4.38 -33.27
C GLY A 258 -9.89 -5.37 -32.69
N LYS A 259 -8.92 -5.79 -33.51
CA LYS A 259 -7.87 -6.82 -33.28
C LYS A 259 -6.90 -6.56 -32.09
N THR A 260 -7.29 -5.80 -31.08
CA THR A 260 -6.42 -5.28 -30.02
C THR A 260 -6.70 -5.85 -28.63
N SER A 261 -7.83 -6.55 -28.47
CA SER A 261 -8.20 -7.21 -27.21
C SER A 261 -7.12 -8.20 -26.78
N GLY A 262 -6.65 -8.07 -25.53
CA GLY A 262 -5.62 -8.91 -24.93
C GLY A 262 -4.16 -8.48 -25.18
N LEU A 263 -3.90 -7.51 -26.07
CA LEU A 263 -2.53 -7.00 -26.29
C LEU A 263 -2.12 -5.97 -25.24
N LEU A 264 -3.02 -5.07 -24.82
CA LEU A 264 -2.75 -4.04 -23.82
C LEU A 264 -3.55 -4.33 -22.56
N MET A 265 -2.85 -4.64 -21.48
CA MET A 265 -3.43 -4.96 -20.17
C MET A 265 -2.94 -3.96 -19.11
N PHE A 266 -3.83 -3.63 -18.18
CA PHE A 266 -3.53 -2.76 -17.06
C PHE A 266 -3.58 -3.50 -15.72
N MET A 267 -2.61 -3.21 -14.86
CA MET A 267 -2.61 -3.67 -13.47
C MET A 267 -3.74 -2.98 -12.71
N GLN A 268 -4.48 -3.77 -11.93
CA GLN A 268 -5.53 -3.31 -11.04
C GLN A 268 -5.03 -3.26 -9.57
N SER A 269 -5.70 -2.47 -8.74
CA SER A 269 -5.43 -2.35 -7.29
C SER A 269 -5.54 -3.68 -6.53
N ASN A 270 -6.24 -4.67 -7.09
CA ASN A 270 -6.43 -6.00 -6.51
C ASN A 270 -5.27 -6.98 -6.83
N GLY A 271 -4.25 -6.55 -7.60
CA GLY A 271 -3.11 -7.35 -8.04
C GLY A 271 -3.33 -8.18 -9.31
N GLY A 272 -4.48 -8.03 -9.97
CA GLY A 272 -4.82 -8.67 -11.25
C GLY A 272 -4.60 -7.77 -12.45
N LEU A 273 -4.53 -8.37 -13.63
CA LEU A 273 -4.57 -7.66 -14.91
C LEU A 273 -5.99 -7.57 -15.46
N ALA A 274 -6.34 -6.43 -16.06
CA ALA A 274 -7.56 -6.24 -16.84
C ALA A 274 -7.23 -5.74 -18.25
N ASP A 275 -8.08 -6.07 -19.22
CA ASP A 275 -7.99 -5.48 -20.55
C ASP A 275 -8.20 -3.95 -20.48
N ALA A 276 -7.48 -3.21 -21.31
CA ALA A 276 -7.54 -1.76 -21.37
C ALA A 276 -8.96 -1.18 -21.48
N GLN A 277 -9.88 -1.89 -22.13
CA GLN A 277 -11.27 -1.44 -22.30
C GLN A 277 -12.10 -1.59 -21.02
N GLN A 278 -11.74 -2.54 -20.15
CA GLN A 278 -12.41 -2.82 -18.88
C GLN A 278 -11.77 -2.10 -17.70
N PHE A 279 -10.66 -1.38 -17.90
CA PHE A 279 -9.96 -0.68 -16.84
C PHE A 279 -10.74 0.56 -16.36
N GLN A 280 -11.15 0.53 -15.09
CA GLN A 280 -11.99 1.56 -14.47
C GLN A 280 -11.21 2.44 -13.48
N GLY A 281 -11.71 3.67 -13.27
CA GLY A 281 -11.15 4.66 -12.35
C GLY A 281 -10.88 4.10 -10.96
N LYS A 282 -11.89 3.45 -10.37
CA LYS A 282 -11.80 2.88 -9.02
C LYS A 282 -10.74 1.79 -8.86
N ASP A 283 -10.42 1.05 -9.92
CA ASP A 283 -9.54 -0.13 -9.87
C ASP A 283 -8.09 0.21 -10.25
N SER A 284 -7.81 1.48 -10.54
CA SER A 284 -6.49 1.95 -10.99
C SER A 284 -5.63 2.53 -9.87
N ILE A 285 -6.24 2.88 -8.74
CA ILE A 285 -5.59 3.59 -7.65
C ILE A 285 -4.64 2.64 -6.94
N LEU A 286 -3.36 3.02 -6.78
CA LEU A 286 -2.29 2.14 -6.27
C LEU A 286 -2.00 0.90 -7.13
N SER A 287 -2.31 0.92 -8.43
CA SER A 287 -1.96 -0.17 -9.36
C SER A 287 -0.46 -0.42 -9.53
N GLY A 288 0.39 0.63 -9.46
CA GLY A 288 1.85 0.49 -9.52
C GLY A 288 2.41 -0.35 -8.36
N PRO A 289 2.20 0.08 -7.08
CA PRO A 289 2.59 -0.69 -5.90
C PRO A 289 2.02 -2.11 -5.88
N ALA A 290 0.81 -2.30 -6.44
CA ALA A 290 0.24 -3.63 -6.61
C ALA A 290 1.12 -4.55 -7.46
N GLY A 291 1.64 -4.06 -8.59
CA GLY A 291 2.63 -4.79 -9.39
C GLY A 291 3.89 -5.16 -8.60
N GLY A 292 4.37 -4.27 -7.73
CA GLY A 292 5.51 -4.52 -6.83
C GLY A 292 5.27 -5.69 -5.89
N ILE A 293 4.10 -5.74 -5.25
CA ILE A 293 3.71 -6.84 -4.35
C ILE A 293 3.59 -8.16 -5.10
N VAL A 294 2.96 -8.16 -6.28
CA VAL A 294 2.89 -9.36 -7.12
C VAL A 294 4.28 -9.85 -7.48
N GLY A 295 5.19 -8.94 -7.86
CA GLY A 295 6.59 -9.25 -8.13
C GLY A 295 7.29 -9.86 -6.92
N ALA A 296 7.15 -9.24 -5.74
CA ALA A 296 7.73 -9.70 -4.49
C ALA A 296 7.25 -11.11 -4.12
N VAL A 297 5.95 -11.36 -4.20
CA VAL A 297 5.34 -12.67 -3.88
C VAL A 297 5.77 -13.75 -4.85
N GLN A 298 5.67 -13.51 -6.16
CA GLN A 298 6.00 -14.52 -7.16
C GLN A 298 7.48 -14.86 -7.17
N THR A 299 8.37 -13.87 -7.05
CA THR A 299 9.82 -14.12 -7.00
C THR A 299 10.24 -14.80 -5.70
N SER A 300 9.61 -14.45 -4.58
CA SER A 300 9.87 -15.12 -3.29
C SER A 300 9.43 -16.59 -3.33
N ARG A 301 8.29 -16.90 -3.95
CA ARG A 301 7.84 -18.29 -4.18
C ARG A 301 8.80 -19.08 -5.06
N ILE A 302 9.29 -18.48 -6.15
CA ILE A 302 10.31 -19.10 -7.01
C ILE A 302 11.59 -19.41 -6.21
N ALA A 303 11.91 -18.57 -5.22
CA ALA A 303 13.03 -18.77 -4.29
C ALA A 303 12.73 -19.74 -3.13
N GLY A 304 11.49 -20.23 -3.00
CA GLY A 304 11.06 -21.16 -1.94
C GLY A 304 10.58 -20.51 -0.64
N PHE A 305 10.26 -19.21 -0.66
CA PHE A 305 9.69 -18.48 0.49
C PHE A 305 8.19 -18.26 0.29
N GLU A 306 7.36 -18.90 1.13
CA GLU A 306 5.89 -18.81 1.07
C GLU A 306 5.30 -17.75 2.02
N THR A 307 6.06 -17.33 3.03
CA THR A 307 5.68 -16.34 4.04
C THR A 307 6.64 -15.15 3.99
N ILE A 308 6.14 -14.00 3.54
CA ILE A 308 6.96 -12.80 3.36
C ILE A 308 6.31 -11.53 3.90
N ILE A 309 7.16 -10.59 4.25
CA ILE A 309 6.83 -9.17 4.36
C ILE A 309 7.46 -8.46 3.18
N THR A 310 6.67 -7.74 2.40
CA THR A 310 7.17 -6.94 1.28
C THR A 310 7.64 -5.58 1.79
N PHE A 311 8.75 -5.10 1.26
CA PHE A 311 9.33 -3.80 1.58
C PHE A 311 9.82 -3.13 0.30
N ASP A 312 8.97 -2.28 -0.29
CA ASP A 312 9.32 -1.43 -1.44
C ASP A 312 9.73 -0.06 -0.95
N MET A 313 11.00 0.31 -1.06
CA MET A 313 11.42 1.67 -0.70
C MET A 313 11.92 2.43 -1.92
N GLY A 314 11.20 3.51 -2.22
CA GLY A 314 11.53 4.46 -3.27
C GLY A 314 12.14 5.76 -2.75
N GLY A 315 12.08 6.79 -3.61
CA GLY A 315 12.55 8.13 -3.27
C GLY A 315 11.59 8.93 -2.38
N THR A 316 10.30 8.61 -2.31
CA THR A 316 9.32 9.44 -1.60
C THR A 316 8.64 8.70 -0.45
N SER A 317 8.34 7.43 -0.65
CA SER A 317 7.58 6.60 0.27
C SER A 317 8.13 5.18 0.30
N THR A 318 7.60 4.40 1.24
CA THR A 318 7.79 2.96 1.32
C THR A 318 6.43 2.28 1.29
N ASP A 319 6.26 1.25 0.46
CA ASP A 319 5.06 0.41 0.44
C ASP A 319 5.34 -0.96 1.07
N VAL A 320 4.52 -1.33 2.05
CA VAL A 320 4.65 -2.61 2.76
C VAL A 320 3.36 -3.42 2.72
N ALA A 321 3.49 -4.73 2.64
CA ALA A 321 2.39 -5.67 2.66
C ALA A 321 2.81 -7.01 3.29
N HIS A 322 1.83 -7.73 3.81
CA HIS A 322 2.01 -9.06 4.39
C HIS A 322 1.49 -10.12 3.41
N TYR A 323 2.20 -11.25 3.34
CA TYR A 323 1.81 -12.37 2.52
C TYR A 323 2.03 -13.69 3.25
N ASN A 324 0.97 -14.48 3.33
CA ASN A 324 0.97 -15.83 3.91
C ASN A 324 0.03 -16.74 3.11
N GLY A 325 0.49 -17.22 1.95
CA GLY A 325 -0.27 -18.12 1.08
C GLY A 325 -1.30 -17.44 0.16
N GLU A 326 -1.86 -16.28 0.54
CA GLU A 326 -2.77 -15.48 -0.28
C GLU A 326 -2.49 -13.98 -0.21
N TYR A 327 -2.92 -13.24 -1.24
CA TYR A 327 -2.86 -11.78 -1.24
C TYR A 327 -3.90 -11.21 -0.28
N GLU A 328 -3.42 -10.52 0.75
CA GLU A 328 -4.30 -9.82 1.67
C GLU A 328 -4.97 -8.62 1.01
N ARG A 329 -6.21 -8.36 1.39
CA ARG A 329 -7.01 -7.26 0.85
C ARG A 329 -7.61 -6.38 1.94
N THR A 330 -7.81 -5.13 1.57
CA THR A 330 -8.59 -4.15 2.33
C THR A 330 -9.79 -3.73 1.49
N PHE A 331 -10.97 -3.70 2.12
CA PHE A 331 -12.24 -3.40 1.45
C PHE A 331 -12.73 -1.97 1.68
N GLU A 332 -12.21 -1.28 2.71
CA GLU A 332 -12.47 0.13 2.97
C GLU A 332 -11.13 0.84 3.18
N THR A 333 -10.85 1.86 2.38
CA THR A 333 -9.62 2.67 2.48
C THR A 333 -9.95 4.15 2.31
N GLU A 334 -9.07 5.02 2.78
CA GLU A 334 -9.18 6.45 2.56
C GLU A 334 -7.93 6.95 1.82
N ILE A 335 -8.12 7.57 0.67
CA ILE A 335 -7.04 8.11 -0.17
C ILE A 335 -7.37 9.56 -0.48
N ALA A 336 -6.47 10.48 -0.14
CA ALA A 336 -6.66 11.92 -0.33
C ALA A 336 -7.97 12.47 0.28
N GLY A 337 -8.38 11.95 1.45
CA GLY A 337 -9.63 12.32 2.11
C GLY A 337 -10.89 11.72 1.47
N VAL A 338 -10.75 10.82 0.50
CA VAL A 338 -11.86 10.17 -0.20
C VAL A 338 -11.94 8.70 0.19
N ARG A 339 -13.14 8.26 0.57
CA ARG A 339 -13.39 6.91 1.08
C ARG A 339 -13.70 5.97 -0.08
N LEU A 340 -12.96 4.87 -0.18
CA LEU A 340 -13.10 3.89 -1.25
C LEU A 340 -13.51 2.55 -0.66
N ARG A 341 -14.55 1.95 -1.26
CA ARG A 341 -15.06 0.62 -0.98
C ARG A 341 -14.89 -0.28 -2.21
N THR A 342 -13.63 -0.47 -2.59
CA THR A 342 -13.21 -1.40 -3.65
C THR A 342 -12.14 -2.34 -3.08
N PRO A 343 -12.15 -3.63 -3.41
CA PRO A 343 -11.14 -4.57 -2.95
C PRO A 343 -9.77 -4.21 -3.52
N MET A 344 -8.85 -3.83 -2.64
CA MET A 344 -7.47 -3.51 -3.00
C MET A 344 -6.54 -4.39 -2.20
N MET A 345 -5.35 -4.68 -2.73
CA MET A 345 -4.33 -5.31 -1.91
C MET A 345 -4.06 -4.45 -0.68
N ALA A 346 -3.83 -5.11 0.46
CA ALA A 346 -3.57 -4.45 1.73
C ALA A 346 -2.15 -3.87 1.73
N ILE A 347 -1.98 -2.75 1.01
CA ILE A 347 -0.74 -2.00 0.92
C ILE A 347 -0.78 -0.90 1.97
N ASN A 348 0.24 -0.85 2.82
CA ASN A 348 0.43 0.24 3.76
C ASN A 348 1.58 1.12 3.28
N THR A 349 1.28 2.37 2.93
CA THR A 349 2.27 3.33 2.45
C THR A 349 2.76 4.18 3.60
N VAL A 350 4.07 4.14 3.85
CA VAL A 350 4.74 4.96 4.86
C VAL A 350 5.34 6.19 4.18
N ALA A 351 5.09 7.38 4.74
CA ALA A 351 5.77 8.62 4.39
C ALA A 351 7.21 8.64 4.94
N ALA A 352 8.01 7.67 4.47
CA ALA A 352 9.42 7.47 4.74
C ALA A 352 10.04 6.86 3.46
N GLY A 353 10.90 7.61 2.78
CA GLY A 353 11.63 7.20 1.59
C GLY A 353 12.98 7.92 1.54
N GLY A 354 13.78 7.73 0.49
CA GLY A 354 15.10 8.37 0.39
C GLY A 354 15.08 9.91 0.45
N GLY A 355 14.01 10.52 -0.07
CA GLY A 355 13.78 11.96 -0.10
C GLY A 355 13.07 12.52 1.13
N SER A 356 12.72 11.69 2.14
CA SER A 356 12.11 12.20 3.36
C SER A 356 13.05 13.17 4.08
N ILE A 357 12.54 14.37 4.36
CA ILE A 357 13.32 15.47 4.92
C ILE A 357 13.71 15.13 6.37
N VAL A 358 14.96 15.41 6.72
CA VAL A 358 15.47 15.28 8.09
C VAL A 358 15.72 16.66 8.69
N GLN A 359 15.26 16.88 9.92
CA GLN A 359 15.39 18.17 10.60
C GLN A 359 15.41 18.02 12.12
N PHE A 360 15.98 19.02 12.79
CA PHE A 360 15.93 19.19 14.24
C PHE A 360 14.96 20.33 14.57
N ASP A 361 14.08 20.14 15.56
CA ASP A 361 13.07 21.16 15.94
C ASP A 361 13.45 21.98 17.18
N GLY A 362 14.70 21.87 17.63
CA GLY A 362 15.19 22.45 18.88
C GLY A 362 15.12 21.50 20.09
N ALA A 363 14.39 20.39 20.00
CA ALA A 363 14.29 19.39 21.07
C ALA A 363 14.44 17.94 20.58
N ARG A 364 13.94 17.61 19.38
CA ARG A 364 13.89 16.25 18.83
C ARG A 364 14.26 16.21 17.36
N TYR A 365 14.70 15.04 16.93
CA TYR A 365 14.99 14.73 15.54
C TYR A 365 13.69 14.32 14.85
N ARG A 366 13.47 14.77 13.62
CA ARG A 366 12.28 14.42 12.82
C ARG A 366 12.68 13.91 11.43
N VAL A 367 11.94 12.90 10.96
CA VAL A 367 12.07 12.33 9.61
C VAL A 367 10.71 12.30 8.92
N GLY A 368 10.59 13.07 7.84
CA GLY A 368 9.33 13.28 7.13
C GLY A 368 8.26 13.99 7.99
N PRO A 369 6.97 13.94 7.63
CA PRO A 369 6.41 13.23 6.46
C PRO A 369 6.72 13.92 5.12
N GLU A 370 7.20 15.15 5.14
CA GLU A 370 7.57 15.89 3.93
C GLU A 370 8.72 15.21 3.19
N SER A 371 8.67 15.28 1.86
CA SER A 371 9.69 14.72 0.97
C SER A 371 10.20 15.80 0.01
N ALA A 372 11.50 15.78 -0.26
CA ALA A 372 12.12 16.64 -1.25
C ALA A 372 11.86 16.17 -2.71
N GLY A 373 11.27 14.98 -2.89
CA GLY A 373 11.01 14.38 -4.20
C GLY A 373 12.28 14.22 -5.04
N ALA A 374 12.17 14.41 -6.35
CA ALA A 374 13.32 14.44 -7.27
C ALA A 374 13.74 15.87 -7.68
N ASN A 375 12.90 16.87 -7.37
CA ASN A 375 13.16 18.28 -7.66
C ASN A 375 12.51 19.16 -6.56
N PRO A 376 13.29 19.89 -5.73
CA PRO A 376 14.75 20.01 -5.79
C PRO A 376 15.50 18.72 -5.41
N GLY A 377 14.83 17.76 -4.75
CA GLY A 377 15.44 16.49 -4.32
C GLY A 377 16.37 16.63 -3.11
N PRO A 378 17.05 15.54 -2.70
CA PRO A 378 18.08 15.55 -1.66
C PRO A 378 19.15 16.62 -1.90
N ALA A 379 19.80 17.10 -0.83
CA ALA A 379 20.86 18.10 -0.94
C ALA A 379 22.00 17.63 -1.86
N SER A 380 22.32 16.33 -1.79
CA SER A 380 23.29 15.66 -2.66
C SER A 380 22.96 15.70 -4.16
N TYR A 381 21.74 16.06 -4.57
CA TYR A 381 21.39 16.21 -5.99
C TYR A 381 21.89 17.53 -6.59
N GLY A 382 22.37 18.46 -5.76
CA GLY A 382 22.99 19.71 -6.22
C GLY A 382 22.00 20.77 -6.73
N LYS A 383 20.70 20.63 -6.48
CA LYS A 383 19.65 21.59 -6.89
C LYS A 383 19.16 22.48 -5.74
N GLY A 384 19.89 22.53 -4.63
CA GLY A 384 19.55 23.37 -3.47
C GLY A 384 18.49 22.78 -2.52
N GLY A 385 18.15 21.50 -2.63
CA GLY A 385 17.17 20.85 -1.76
C GLY A 385 17.62 20.65 -0.30
N PRO A 386 16.73 20.21 0.61
CA PRO A 386 17.01 20.02 2.04
C PRO A 386 17.82 18.74 2.32
N LEU A 387 18.28 18.55 3.57
CA LEU A 387 18.83 17.25 4.00
C LEU A 387 17.74 16.18 4.02
N THR A 388 18.04 14.98 3.52
CA THR A 388 17.10 13.84 3.51
C THR A 388 17.73 12.53 3.98
N VAL A 389 16.96 11.45 4.03
CA VAL A 389 17.43 10.08 4.33
C VAL A 389 18.54 9.63 3.37
N THR A 390 18.45 9.95 2.08
CA THR A 390 19.50 9.71 1.09
C THR A 390 20.79 10.45 1.46
N ASP A 391 20.71 11.70 1.91
CA ASP A 391 21.88 12.46 2.36
C ASP A 391 22.48 11.85 3.62
N CYS A 392 21.67 11.28 4.52
CA CYS A 392 22.17 10.52 5.67
C CYS A 392 22.99 9.31 5.22
N ASN A 393 22.48 8.52 4.26
CA ASN A 393 23.21 7.38 3.69
C ASN A 393 24.50 7.79 2.97
N VAL A 394 24.54 8.96 2.34
CA VAL A 394 25.78 9.53 1.76
C VAL A 394 26.76 9.91 2.87
N MET A 395 26.29 10.59 3.92
CA MET A 395 27.12 11.04 5.06
C MET A 395 27.78 9.85 5.79
N VAL A 396 27.03 8.75 6.00
CA VAL A 396 27.56 7.54 6.66
C VAL A 396 28.27 6.58 5.70
N GLY A 397 28.41 6.93 4.41
CA GLY A 397 29.12 6.10 3.43
C GLY A 397 28.39 4.80 3.00
N LYS A 398 27.09 4.67 3.29
CA LYS A 398 26.25 3.58 2.77
C LYS A 398 25.93 3.78 1.28
N LEU A 399 25.84 5.04 0.84
CA LEU A 399 25.79 5.41 -0.56
C LEU A 399 27.08 6.11 -0.97
N GLN A 400 27.75 5.56 -1.97
CA GLN A 400 29.04 6.04 -2.46
C GLN A 400 28.84 6.79 -3.78
N PRO A 401 29.12 8.10 -3.87
CA PRO A 401 28.92 8.89 -5.09
C PRO A 401 29.59 8.32 -6.35
N GLY A 402 30.75 7.67 -6.18
CA GLY A 402 31.49 7.05 -7.29
C GLY A 402 30.79 5.83 -7.92
N PHE A 403 29.85 5.22 -7.21
CA PHE A 403 29.08 4.05 -7.65
C PHE A 403 27.60 4.37 -7.90
N PHE A 404 27.20 5.63 -7.76
CA PHE A 404 25.86 6.10 -8.05
C PHE A 404 25.76 6.60 -9.51
N PRO A 405 24.62 6.45 -10.21
CA PRO A 405 24.45 6.99 -11.56
C PRO A 405 24.76 8.49 -11.64
N LYS A 406 25.58 8.87 -12.62
CA LYS A 406 25.97 10.26 -12.88
C LYS A 406 24.89 10.98 -13.67
N VAL A 407 23.79 11.33 -13.01
CA VAL A 407 22.59 11.91 -13.63
C VAL A 407 22.24 13.30 -13.09
N PHE A 408 23.11 13.90 -12.27
CA PHE A 408 22.88 15.18 -11.60
C PHE A 408 23.62 16.35 -12.26
N GLY A 409 23.38 17.57 -11.77
CA GLY A 409 23.91 18.80 -12.35
C GLY A 409 23.11 19.30 -13.55
N ALA A 410 23.45 20.49 -14.04
CA ALA A 410 22.74 21.13 -15.16
C ALA A 410 22.80 20.31 -16.46
N ASP A 411 23.90 19.60 -16.69
CA ASP A 411 24.13 18.75 -17.87
C ASP A 411 23.78 17.26 -17.63
N GLY A 412 23.30 16.90 -16.43
CA GLY A 412 22.87 15.53 -16.10
C GLY A 412 23.98 14.48 -16.14
N ASN A 413 25.21 14.85 -15.76
CA ASN A 413 26.41 14.02 -15.86
C ASN A 413 27.30 14.03 -14.60
N LEU A 414 26.82 14.62 -13.50
CA LEU A 414 27.53 14.72 -12.22
C LEU A 414 27.08 13.60 -11.26
N PRO A 415 27.99 13.14 -10.36
CA PRO A 415 27.64 12.24 -9.26
C PRO A 415 26.89 12.99 -8.14
N LEU A 416 26.51 12.26 -7.08
CA LEU A 416 26.02 12.86 -5.84
C LEU A 416 27.07 13.79 -5.21
N ASP A 417 26.63 14.94 -4.70
CA ASP A 417 27.49 15.92 -4.05
C ASP A 417 27.64 15.63 -2.55
N ALA A 418 28.68 14.87 -2.19
CA ALA A 418 29.00 14.54 -0.80
C ALA A 418 29.56 15.73 -0.01
N GLU A 419 30.12 16.74 -0.67
CA GLU A 419 30.66 17.94 -0.02
C GLU A 419 29.52 18.77 0.57
N VAL A 420 28.47 19.01 -0.22
CA VAL A 420 27.27 19.74 0.24
C VAL A 420 26.61 19.02 1.41
N VAL A 421 26.55 17.68 1.38
CA VAL A 421 26.01 16.88 2.49
C VAL A 421 26.81 17.11 3.77
N ARG A 422 28.14 17.01 3.70
CA ARG A 422 28.99 17.20 4.89
C ARG A 422 28.84 18.59 5.49
N GLN A 423 28.90 19.64 4.65
CA GLN A 423 28.76 21.03 5.10
C GLN A 423 27.42 21.27 5.80
N ARG A 424 26.34 20.65 5.32
CA ARG A 424 25.02 20.79 5.94
C ARG A 424 24.90 20.03 7.25
N PHE A 425 25.49 18.84 7.37
CA PHE A 425 25.51 18.14 8.66
C PHE A 425 26.44 18.81 9.68
N GLU A 426 27.55 19.42 9.24
CA GLU A 426 28.40 20.26 10.11
C GLU A 426 27.59 21.43 10.69
N GLY A 427 26.84 22.15 9.86
CA GLY A 427 25.94 23.21 10.32
C GLY A 427 24.84 22.71 11.26
N LEU A 428 24.27 21.52 11.00
CA LEU A 428 23.24 20.95 11.86
C LEU A 428 23.79 20.52 13.23
N VAL A 429 25.04 20.03 13.30
CA VAL A 429 25.72 19.73 14.56
C VAL A 429 25.90 20.99 15.41
N GLU A 430 26.26 22.12 14.78
CA GLU A 430 26.36 23.42 15.47
C GLU A 430 25.02 23.86 16.06
N GLU A 431 23.90 23.59 15.37
CA GLU A 431 22.55 23.89 15.84
C GLU A 431 22.13 23.03 17.04
N ILE A 432 22.45 21.73 17.01
CA ILE A 432 22.08 20.79 18.09
C ILE A 432 22.88 21.07 19.37
N GLY A 433 24.19 21.35 19.24
CA GLY A 433 25.03 21.80 20.36
C GLY A 433 25.36 20.74 21.43
N ASP A 434 25.25 19.43 21.11
CA ASP A 434 25.47 18.31 22.04
C ASP A 434 26.82 17.57 21.85
N ASN A 435 27.74 18.14 21.07
CA ASN A 435 29.06 17.59 20.69
C ASN A 435 29.05 16.29 19.86
N ARG A 436 27.89 15.85 19.34
CA ARG A 436 27.85 14.73 18.38
C ARG A 436 28.54 15.09 17.07
N LYS A 437 29.11 14.09 16.41
CA LYS A 437 29.72 14.23 15.08
C LYS A 437 28.66 14.18 13.97
N PRO A 438 28.95 14.75 12.78
CA PRO A 438 28.06 14.69 11.62
C PRO A 438 27.55 13.28 11.29
N GLU A 439 28.41 12.26 11.35
CA GLU A 439 28.04 10.87 11.09
C GLU A 439 27.12 10.26 12.16
N GLU A 440 27.26 10.69 13.42
CA GLU A 440 26.40 10.26 14.53
C GLU A 440 25.01 10.86 14.41
N VAL A 441 24.92 12.13 14.01
CA VAL A 441 23.65 12.81 13.72
C VAL A 441 22.94 12.13 12.55
N ALA A 442 23.65 11.86 11.45
CA ALA A 442 23.11 11.15 10.30
C ALA A 442 22.63 9.73 10.67
N ALA A 443 23.41 8.97 11.44
CA ALA A 443 23.01 7.66 11.94
C ALA A 443 21.76 7.71 12.83
N GLY A 444 21.62 8.75 13.65
CA GLY A 444 20.42 8.99 14.47
C GLY A 444 19.15 9.19 13.63
N PHE A 445 19.22 9.96 12.54
CA PHE A 445 18.10 10.09 11.61
C PHE A 445 17.78 8.78 10.88
N LEU A 446 18.79 8.00 10.50
CA LEU A 446 18.60 6.67 9.92
C LEU A 446 17.88 5.73 10.90
N ALA A 447 18.24 5.74 12.18
CA ALA A 447 17.57 4.95 13.21
C ALA A 447 16.08 5.31 13.33
N ILE A 448 15.74 6.60 13.30
CA ILE A 448 14.34 7.08 13.32
C ILE A 448 13.59 6.65 12.06
N ALA A 449 14.23 6.75 10.88
CA ALA A 449 13.62 6.31 9.62
C ALA A 449 13.33 4.80 9.63
N VAL A 450 14.30 3.99 10.07
CA VAL A 450 14.17 2.53 10.22
C VAL A 450 13.04 2.18 11.19
N GLU A 451 13.01 2.82 12.37
CA GLU A 451 11.98 2.56 13.37
C GLU A 451 10.57 2.93 12.87
N LYS A 452 10.44 4.05 12.15
CA LYS A 452 9.16 4.47 11.54
C LYS A 452 8.66 3.44 10.50
N MET A 453 9.56 2.94 9.64
CA MET A 453 9.23 1.89 8.66
C MET A 453 8.93 0.55 9.33
N ALA A 454 9.73 0.13 10.31
CA ALA A 454 9.52 -1.10 11.07
C ALA A 454 8.19 -1.07 11.85
N ASN A 455 7.81 0.06 12.43
CA ASN A 455 6.53 0.20 13.12
C ASN A 455 5.33 0.09 12.16
N ALA A 456 5.44 0.61 10.94
CA ALA A 456 4.40 0.39 9.94
C ALA A 456 4.25 -1.09 9.56
N ILE A 457 5.37 -1.81 9.45
CA ILE A 457 5.37 -3.27 9.24
C ILE A 457 4.77 -4.01 10.45
N LYS A 458 5.08 -3.57 11.68
CA LYS A 458 4.45 -4.14 12.89
C LYS A 458 2.94 -3.88 12.92
N GLN A 459 2.47 -2.74 12.42
CA GLN A 459 1.04 -2.45 12.37
C GLN A 459 0.29 -3.40 11.43
N ILE A 460 0.86 -3.77 10.28
CA ILE A 460 0.19 -4.72 9.37
C ILE A 460 0.11 -6.14 9.95
N SER A 461 1.09 -6.55 10.77
CA SER A 461 1.13 -7.90 11.34
C SER A 461 0.44 -8.04 12.70
N LEU A 462 0.68 -7.10 13.62
CA LEU A 462 0.15 -7.15 14.99
C LEU A 462 -1.37 -6.93 15.03
N GLN A 463 -1.93 -6.05 14.19
CA GLN A 463 -3.39 -5.89 14.08
C GLN A 463 -4.10 -7.18 13.65
N ARG A 464 -3.35 -8.14 13.11
CA ARG A 464 -3.86 -9.41 12.59
C ARG A 464 -3.38 -10.63 13.40
N GLY A 465 -2.52 -10.43 14.41
CA GLY A 465 -2.02 -11.49 15.28
C GLY A 465 -0.95 -12.38 14.65
N TYR A 466 -0.09 -11.85 13.77
CA TYR A 466 1.04 -12.59 13.16
C TYR A 466 2.37 -12.29 13.85
N ASP A 467 3.17 -13.33 14.09
CA ASP A 467 4.59 -13.19 14.47
C ASP A 467 5.47 -13.06 13.22
N VAL A 468 5.96 -11.84 12.97
CA VAL A 468 6.76 -11.54 11.78
C VAL A 468 8.19 -12.08 11.83
N SER A 469 8.71 -12.47 13.00
CA SER A 469 10.11 -12.90 13.15
C SER A 469 10.45 -14.16 12.33
N GLU A 470 9.43 -14.96 12.03
CA GLU A 470 9.53 -16.19 11.23
C GLU A 470 9.43 -15.95 9.72
N TYR A 471 9.10 -14.72 9.30
CA TYR A 471 8.89 -14.35 7.90
C TYR A 471 10.22 -13.97 7.22
N THR A 472 10.20 -13.95 5.88
CA THR A 472 11.30 -13.40 5.09
C THR A 472 10.97 -11.96 4.66
N LEU A 473 11.89 -11.02 4.86
CA LEU A 473 11.71 -9.65 4.39
C LEU A 473 12.13 -9.56 2.91
N CYS A 474 11.17 -9.40 1.99
CA CYS A 474 11.45 -9.19 0.58
C CYS A 474 11.67 -7.70 0.32
N CYS A 475 12.93 -7.30 0.12
CA CYS A 475 13.32 -5.91 -0.10
C CYS A 475 13.45 -5.59 -1.59
N PHE A 476 12.80 -4.52 -2.02
CA PHE A 476 12.86 -4.02 -3.39
C PHE A 476 12.65 -2.51 -3.45
N GLY A 477 12.59 -1.96 -4.67
CA GLY A 477 12.73 -0.52 -4.88
C GLY A 477 14.18 -0.07 -4.81
N GLY A 478 14.49 1.08 -5.40
CA GLY A 478 15.87 1.56 -5.55
C GLY A 478 16.58 1.85 -4.21
N ALA A 479 15.84 2.03 -3.11
CA ALA A 479 16.36 2.26 -1.78
C ALA A 479 16.12 1.09 -0.81
N GLY A 480 15.41 0.03 -1.20
CA GLY A 480 15.05 -1.08 -0.30
C GLY A 480 16.27 -1.77 0.31
N GLY A 481 17.25 -2.13 -0.54
CA GLY A 481 18.50 -2.77 -0.13
C GLY A 481 19.40 -1.93 0.78
N GLN A 482 19.15 -0.62 0.90
CA GLN A 482 19.94 0.28 1.75
C GLN A 482 19.59 0.13 3.24
N HIS A 483 18.38 -0.33 3.55
CA HIS A 483 17.84 -0.40 4.91
C HIS A 483 17.38 -1.80 5.34
N GLY A 484 17.35 -2.78 4.41
CA GLY A 484 16.80 -4.11 4.64
C GLY A 484 17.33 -4.83 5.87
N CYS A 485 18.65 -4.85 6.11
CA CYS A 485 19.24 -5.47 7.30
C CYS A 485 18.76 -4.81 8.61
N LEU A 486 18.79 -3.47 8.69
CA LEU A 486 18.40 -2.75 9.90
C LEU A 486 16.89 -2.90 10.20
N ILE A 487 16.06 -2.91 9.16
CA ILE A 487 14.62 -3.15 9.30
C ILE A 487 14.36 -4.59 9.76
N ALA A 488 15.03 -5.57 9.17
CA ALA A 488 14.91 -6.95 9.60
C ALA A 488 15.33 -7.11 11.07
N GLU A 489 16.40 -6.44 11.51
CA GLU A 489 16.80 -6.42 12.92
C GLU A 489 15.74 -5.81 13.85
N ALA A 490 15.18 -4.64 13.49
CA ALA A 490 14.13 -3.99 14.27
C ALA A 490 12.83 -4.81 14.38
N LEU A 491 12.62 -5.74 13.45
CA LEU A 491 11.49 -6.67 13.39
C LEU A 491 11.80 -8.06 13.97
N GLY A 492 13.06 -8.37 14.26
CA GLY A 492 13.48 -9.72 14.65
C GLY A 492 13.49 -10.74 13.49
N ILE A 493 13.37 -10.28 12.24
CA ILE A 493 13.43 -11.12 11.04
C ILE A 493 14.89 -11.57 10.81
N LYS A 494 15.06 -12.86 10.50
CA LYS A 494 16.39 -13.48 10.34
C LYS A 494 16.85 -13.57 8.88
N ARG A 495 15.97 -13.30 7.91
CA ARG A 495 16.24 -13.48 6.48
C ARG A 495 15.69 -12.30 5.66
N VAL A 496 16.53 -11.79 4.77
CA VAL A 496 16.14 -10.79 3.76
C VAL A 496 16.34 -11.41 2.37
N PHE A 497 15.37 -11.21 1.49
CA PHE A 497 15.42 -11.65 0.11
C PHE A 497 15.43 -10.43 -0.81
N ILE A 498 16.36 -10.41 -1.77
CA ILE A 498 16.50 -9.35 -2.77
C ILE A 498 16.63 -10.00 -4.14
N HIS A 499 15.65 -9.74 -5.00
CA HIS A 499 15.63 -10.23 -6.38
C HIS A 499 16.57 -9.39 -7.27
N PRO A 500 17.24 -9.93 -8.31
CA PRO A 500 18.11 -9.16 -9.23
C PRO A 500 17.45 -7.97 -9.93
N PHE A 501 16.12 -8.00 -10.02
CA PHE A 501 15.32 -6.92 -10.58
C PHE A 501 14.64 -6.07 -9.50
N ALA A 502 15.16 -6.06 -8.27
CA ALA A 502 14.59 -5.34 -7.13
C ALA A 502 14.24 -3.88 -7.46
N GLY A 503 15.12 -3.14 -8.15
CA GLY A 503 14.85 -1.74 -8.49
C GLY A 503 13.85 -1.52 -9.65
N VAL A 504 13.38 -2.58 -10.32
CA VAL A 504 12.31 -2.55 -11.34
C VAL A 504 11.25 -3.63 -11.08
N LEU A 505 11.11 -4.06 -9.82
CA LEU A 505 10.35 -5.25 -9.47
C LEU A 505 8.85 -5.08 -9.74
N SER A 506 8.34 -3.85 -9.65
CA SER A 506 6.95 -3.53 -9.99
C SER A 506 6.62 -3.82 -11.45
N ALA A 507 7.49 -3.39 -12.38
CA ALA A 507 7.36 -3.71 -13.79
C ALA A 507 7.50 -5.22 -14.03
N TYR A 508 8.47 -5.88 -13.39
CA TYR A 508 8.62 -7.34 -13.49
C TYR A 508 7.37 -8.09 -12.98
N GLY A 509 6.83 -7.66 -11.84
CA GLY A 509 5.65 -8.23 -11.21
C GLY A 509 4.38 -8.09 -12.03
N MET A 510 4.23 -7.00 -12.80
CA MET A 510 3.17 -6.90 -13.82
C MET A 510 3.30 -8.02 -14.87
N GLY A 511 4.53 -8.33 -15.27
CA GLY A 511 4.83 -9.48 -16.13
C GLY A 511 4.34 -10.80 -15.58
N LEU A 512 4.51 -11.00 -14.26
CA LEU A 512 4.16 -12.23 -13.53
C LEU A 512 2.69 -12.28 -13.08
N ALA A 513 1.94 -11.20 -13.25
CA ALA A 513 0.57 -11.11 -12.74
C ALA A 513 -0.40 -12.01 -13.51
N ASP A 514 -1.29 -12.62 -12.73
CA ASP A 514 -2.45 -13.37 -13.21
C ASP A 514 -3.56 -12.40 -13.66
N ILE A 515 -4.46 -12.89 -14.52
CA ILE A 515 -5.72 -12.18 -14.79
C ILE A 515 -6.69 -12.55 -13.66
N ARG A 516 -7.30 -11.54 -13.03
CA ARG A 516 -8.21 -11.75 -11.90
C ARG A 516 -9.50 -10.98 -12.11
N VAL A 517 -10.62 -11.67 -11.88
CA VAL A 517 -11.95 -11.05 -11.84
C VAL A 517 -12.56 -11.31 -10.48
N LEU A 518 -12.92 -10.23 -9.78
CA LEU A 518 -13.56 -10.29 -8.49
C LEU A 518 -15.01 -9.84 -8.61
N LYS A 519 -15.93 -10.66 -8.09
CA LYS A 519 -17.36 -10.39 -8.04
C LYS A 519 -17.85 -10.52 -6.62
N GLU A 520 -18.64 -9.55 -6.18
CA GLU A 520 -19.17 -9.50 -4.82
C GLU A 520 -20.66 -9.16 -4.84
N GLN A 521 -21.35 -9.57 -3.77
CA GLN A 521 -22.76 -9.21 -3.58
C GLN A 521 -23.09 -9.16 -2.09
N SER A 522 -23.76 -8.08 -1.65
CA SER A 522 -24.37 -8.04 -0.32
C SER A 522 -25.50 -9.06 -0.18
N VAL A 523 -25.56 -9.71 0.99
CA VAL A 523 -26.57 -10.70 1.35
C VAL A 523 -27.39 -10.19 2.54
N GLU A 524 -26.72 -9.84 3.64
CA GLU A 524 -27.29 -9.37 4.92
C GLU A 524 -28.37 -10.30 5.49
N ALA A 525 -28.02 -11.56 5.71
CA ALA A 525 -28.93 -12.56 6.26
C ALA A 525 -28.26 -13.38 7.36
N GLU A 526 -29.05 -13.98 8.25
CA GLU A 526 -28.55 -14.91 9.25
C GLU A 526 -27.94 -16.15 8.58
N LEU A 527 -26.83 -16.63 9.13
CA LEU A 527 -26.21 -17.86 8.68
C LEU A 527 -27.02 -19.06 9.18
N VAL A 528 -27.80 -19.68 8.30
CA VAL A 528 -28.64 -20.85 8.60
C VAL A 528 -28.35 -22.01 7.64
N GLU A 529 -28.58 -23.24 8.12
CA GLU A 529 -28.45 -24.44 7.30
C GLU A 529 -29.47 -24.40 6.14
N GLY A 530 -29.03 -24.69 4.92
CA GLY A 530 -29.87 -24.64 3.72
C GLY A 530 -30.09 -23.25 3.12
N PHE A 531 -29.41 -22.21 3.62
CA PHE A 531 -29.43 -20.89 3.00
C PHE A 531 -28.86 -20.93 1.57
N GLU A 532 -29.50 -20.24 0.61
CA GLU A 532 -29.21 -20.34 -0.83
C GLU A 532 -27.92 -19.59 -1.26
N LEU A 533 -26.85 -19.68 -0.49
CA LEU A 533 -25.55 -19.08 -0.82
C LEU A 533 -24.97 -19.67 -2.12
N GLU A 534 -25.16 -20.97 -2.34
CA GLU A 534 -24.68 -21.66 -3.55
C GLU A 534 -25.25 -21.02 -4.82
N GLY A 535 -26.54 -20.67 -4.82
CA GLY A 535 -27.21 -20.04 -5.96
C GLY A 535 -26.67 -18.64 -6.24
N ILE A 536 -26.35 -17.86 -5.21
CA ILE A 536 -25.75 -16.53 -5.34
C ILE A 536 -24.32 -16.66 -5.89
N LEU A 537 -23.50 -17.52 -5.28
CA LEU A 537 -22.12 -17.76 -5.70
C LEU A 537 -22.05 -18.26 -7.15
N ALA A 538 -22.92 -19.20 -7.55
CA ALA A 538 -22.98 -19.69 -8.93
C ALA A 538 -23.29 -18.59 -9.95
N LYS A 539 -24.17 -17.63 -9.60
CA LYS A 539 -24.45 -16.46 -10.43
C LYS A 539 -23.22 -15.55 -10.57
N LEU A 540 -22.50 -15.30 -9.48
CA LEU A 540 -21.27 -14.50 -9.50
C LEU A 540 -20.15 -15.17 -10.31
N VAL A 541 -19.99 -16.49 -10.19
CA VAL A 541 -19.07 -17.28 -11.04
C VAL A 541 -19.43 -17.10 -12.52
N ALA A 542 -20.71 -17.26 -12.88
CA ALA A 542 -21.14 -17.11 -14.27
C ALA A 542 -20.93 -15.69 -14.82
N GLN A 543 -21.10 -14.65 -13.98
CA GLN A 543 -20.77 -13.27 -14.35
C GLN A 543 -19.27 -13.08 -14.55
N GLY A 544 -18.44 -13.58 -13.63
CA GLY A 544 -16.99 -13.48 -13.74
C GLY A 544 -16.42 -14.22 -14.96
N ILE A 545 -16.94 -15.41 -15.28
CA ILE A 545 -16.56 -16.15 -16.49
C ILE A 545 -16.90 -15.35 -17.76
N LYS A 546 -18.06 -14.66 -17.80
CA LYS A 546 -18.42 -13.83 -18.95
C LYS A 546 -17.45 -12.67 -19.16
N GLU A 547 -17.01 -12.05 -18.06
CA GLU A 547 -16.02 -10.95 -18.10
C GLU A 547 -14.66 -11.43 -18.59
N LEU A 548 -14.16 -12.55 -18.06
CA LEU A 548 -12.92 -13.18 -18.53
C LEU A 548 -12.97 -13.52 -20.03
N ASN A 549 -14.07 -14.12 -20.50
CA ASN A 549 -14.22 -14.46 -21.92
C ASN A 549 -14.27 -13.23 -22.84
N HIS A 550 -14.72 -12.08 -22.35
CA HIS A 550 -14.72 -10.85 -23.13
C HIS A 550 -13.31 -10.31 -23.38
N ASN A 551 -12.35 -10.62 -22.49
CA ASN A 551 -10.95 -10.20 -22.60
C ASN A 551 -10.12 -11.03 -23.60
N HIS A 552 -10.66 -12.15 -24.10
CA HIS A 552 -9.95 -13.07 -25.00
C HIS A 552 -10.76 -13.38 -26.26
N ALA A 553 -10.78 -12.42 -27.20
CA ALA A 553 -11.22 -12.70 -28.56
C ALA A 553 -10.09 -13.38 -29.36
N GLN A 554 -9.86 -14.70 -29.15
CA GLN A 554 -9.54 -15.72 -30.17
C GLN A 554 -8.52 -16.83 -29.84
N ASP A 555 -7.65 -16.75 -28.82
CA ASP A 555 -6.74 -17.86 -28.51
C ASP A 555 -7.11 -18.60 -27.21
N ARG A 556 -8.05 -19.54 -27.32
CA ARG A 556 -8.35 -20.52 -26.27
C ARG A 556 -7.30 -21.63 -26.30
N ASN A 557 -6.14 -21.40 -25.71
CA ASN A 557 -5.56 -22.46 -24.91
C ASN A 557 -6.28 -22.44 -23.57
N SER A 558 -6.85 -23.58 -23.18
CA SER A 558 -7.61 -23.76 -21.95
C SER A 558 -6.71 -23.57 -20.73
N ASN A 559 -6.43 -22.33 -20.36
CA ASN A 559 -5.86 -22.05 -19.05
C ASN A 559 -6.90 -22.44 -18.00
N GLU A 560 -6.48 -23.21 -17.00
CA GLU A 560 -7.34 -23.60 -15.90
C GLU A 560 -7.70 -22.35 -15.09
N VAL A 561 -8.99 -22.03 -15.02
CA VAL A 561 -9.48 -20.91 -14.21
C VAL A 561 -9.77 -21.43 -12.80
N GLU A 562 -8.99 -20.98 -11.84
CA GLU A 562 -9.20 -21.25 -10.43
C GLU A 562 -10.35 -20.37 -9.91
N VAL A 563 -11.30 -20.96 -9.18
CA VAL A 563 -12.47 -20.25 -8.63
C VAL A 563 -12.42 -20.31 -7.11
N ILE A 564 -12.16 -19.16 -6.48
CA ILE A 564 -12.10 -19.01 -5.03
C ILE A 564 -13.41 -18.40 -4.55
N ARG A 565 -14.10 -19.08 -3.63
CA ARG A 565 -15.41 -18.67 -3.07
C ARG A 565 -15.24 -18.33 -1.60
N ARG A 566 -15.69 -17.14 -1.19
CA ARG A 566 -15.56 -16.66 0.19
C ARG A 566 -16.87 -16.08 0.73
N VAL A 567 -17.04 -16.19 2.05
CA VAL A 567 -18.18 -15.67 2.80
C VAL A 567 -17.68 -14.63 3.80
N HIS A 568 -18.37 -13.50 3.89
CA HIS A 568 -18.05 -12.41 4.82
C HIS A 568 -18.99 -12.51 6.01
N LEU A 569 -18.47 -12.96 7.16
CA LEU A 569 -19.23 -13.23 8.37
C LEU A 569 -18.95 -12.19 9.44
N ARG A 570 -19.97 -11.82 10.20
CA ARG A 570 -19.85 -10.98 11.40
C ARG A 570 -20.82 -11.43 12.47
N TYR A 571 -20.52 -11.11 13.72
CA TYR A 571 -21.50 -11.25 14.79
C TYR A 571 -22.64 -10.25 14.59
N GLU A 572 -23.87 -10.66 14.94
CA GLU A 572 -25.03 -9.79 14.87
C GLU A 572 -24.81 -8.47 15.64
N GLY A 573 -24.95 -7.34 14.93
CA GLY A 573 -24.81 -5.99 15.49
C GLY A 573 -23.41 -5.38 15.41
N THR A 574 -22.38 -6.14 15.02
CA THR A 574 -21.06 -5.58 14.65
C THR A 574 -21.03 -5.21 13.16
N ASP A 575 -20.05 -4.41 12.72
CA ASP A 575 -19.93 -3.96 11.31
C ASP A 575 -18.64 -4.41 10.61
N SER A 576 -17.78 -5.16 11.31
CA SER A 576 -16.48 -5.60 10.78
C SER A 576 -16.55 -7.08 10.43
N PRO A 577 -16.73 -7.45 9.15
CA PRO A 577 -16.74 -8.84 8.76
C PRO A 577 -15.33 -9.45 8.79
N LEU A 578 -15.27 -10.73 9.08
CA LEU A 578 -14.13 -11.60 8.79
C LEU A 578 -14.48 -12.45 7.57
N VAL A 579 -13.51 -12.61 6.69
CA VAL A 579 -13.67 -13.36 5.44
C VAL A 579 -13.19 -14.79 5.67
N VAL A 580 -14.03 -15.76 5.34
CA VAL A 580 -13.76 -17.21 5.47
C VAL A 580 -13.98 -17.93 4.14
N GLY A 581 -13.36 -19.10 3.99
CA GLY A 581 -13.63 -19.99 2.86
C GLY A 581 -15.11 -20.42 2.82
N PHE A 582 -15.67 -20.58 1.62
CA PHE A 582 -17.02 -21.15 1.50
C PHE A 582 -17.00 -22.66 1.77
N GLY A 583 -17.89 -23.13 2.63
CA GLY A 583 -18.01 -24.53 3.05
C GLY A 583 -19.32 -24.81 3.78
N GLY A 584 -19.38 -25.92 4.51
CA GLY A 584 -20.52 -26.22 5.40
C GLY A 584 -20.62 -25.22 6.56
N VAL A 585 -21.82 -25.03 7.11
CA VAL A 585 -22.08 -24.04 8.19
C VAL A 585 -21.14 -24.23 9.39
N ASP A 586 -20.89 -25.47 9.80
CA ASP A 586 -19.97 -25.75 10.91
C ASP A 586 -18.53 -25.34 10.58
N GLN A 587 -18.05 -25.64 9.36
CA GLN A 587 -16.70 -25.33 8.92
C GLN A 587 -16.45 -23.82 8.87
N ILE A 588 -17.37 -23.06 8.27
CA ILE A 588 -17.23 -21.61 8.15
C ILE A 588 -17.37 -20.92 9.52
N THR A 589 -18.15 -21.49 10.44
CA THR A 589 -18.29 -21.00 11.81
C THR A 589 -17.01 -21.22 12.60
N GLU A 590 -16.42 -22.43 12.53
CA GLU A 590 -15.16 -22.75 13.19
C GLU A 590 -14.01 -21.88 12.67
N GLU A 591 -13.91 -21.69 11.34
CA GLU A 591 -12.91 -20.80 10.73
C GLU A 591 -13.09 -19.35 11.20
N PHE A 592 -14.33 -18.84 11.22
CA PHE A 592 -14.64 -17.50 11.72
C PHE A 592 -14.23 -17.32 13.19
N GLU A 593 -14.60 -18.26 14.05
CA GLU A 593 -14.26 -18.22 15.48
C GLU A 593 -12.75 -18.31 15.72
N GLY A 594 -12.04 -19.11 14.94
CA GLY A 594 -10.58 -19.19 14.95
C GLY A 594 -9.93 -17.85 14.60
N LEU A 595 -10.35 -17.24 13.49
CA LEU A 595 -9.87 -15.92 13.06
C LEU A 595 -10.23 -14.81 14.06
N HIS A 596 -11.44 -14.85 14.63
CA HIS A 596 -11.88 -13.87 15.61
C HIS A 596 -11.05 -13.96 16.90
N ARG A 597 -10.73 -15.18 17.36
CA ARG A 597 -9.86 -15.40 18.51
C ARG A 597 -8.43 -14.95 18.22
N GLN A 598 -7.89 -15.26 17.04
CA GLN A 598 -6.54 -14.83 16.66
C GLN A 598 -6.43 -13.30 16.60
N ARG A 599 -7.42 -12.63 16.01
CA ARG A 599 -7.37 -11.19 15.76
C ARG A 599 -7.71 -10.35 16.99
N TYR A 600 -8.72 -10.76 17.76
CA TYR A 600 -9.27 -9.96 18.86
C TYR A 600 -9.07 -10.60 20.24
N GLY A 601 -8.59 -11.84 20.31
CA GLY A 601 -8.32 -12.55 21.58
C GLY A 601 -9.52 -13.26 22.20
N PHE A 602 -10.72 -13.21 21.60
CA PHE A 602 -11.94 -13.82 22.16
C PHE A 602 -12.90 -14.31 21.08
N THR A 603 -13.97 -15.01 21.47
CA THR A 603 -15.16 -15.30 20.66
C THR A 603 -16.42 -14.95 21.47
N VAL A 604 -17.59 -14.90 20.84
CA VAL A 604 -18.88 -14.63 21.53
C VAL A 604 -19.80 -15.84 21.40
N PRO A 605 -19.72 -16.82 22.31
CA PRO A 605 -20.50 -18.05 22.23
C PRO A 605 -22.01 -17.80 22.19
N GLY A 606 -22.71 -18.54 21.32
CA GLY A 606 -24.17 -18.48 21.20
C GLY A 606 -24.72 -17.23 20.49
N LYS A 607 -23.85 -16.37 19.97
CA LYS A 607 -24.26 -15.19 19.21
C LYS A 607 -24.46 -15.52 17.73
N THR A 608 -25.56 -15.02 17.15
CA THR A 608 -25.89 -15.22 15.73
C THR A 608 -24.81 -14.66 14.82
N LEU A 609 -24.46 -15.45 13.80
CA LEU A 609 -23.59 -15.02 12.70
C LEU A 609 -24.44 -14.50 11.54
N MET A 610 -24.03 -13.36 11.01
CA MET A 610 -24.65 -12.72 9.84
C MET A 610 -23.72 -12.86 8.64
N VAL A 611 -24.27 -13.30 7.51
CA VAL A 611 -23.62 -13.20 6.20
C VAL A 611 -23.82 -11.78 5.68
N GLU A 612 -22.79 -10.94 5.74
CA GLU A 612 -22.84 -9.58 5.21
C GLU A 612 -22.82 -9.61 3.67
N ALA A 613 -21.88 -10.35 3.11
CA ALA A 613 -21.64 -10.45 1.69
C ALA A 613 -21.02 -11.80 1.31
N VAL A 614 -21.03 -12.10 0.02
CA VAL A 614 -20.27 -13.19 -0.58
C VAL A 614 -19.39 -12.63 -1.70
N SER A 615 -18.25 -13.30 -1.93
CA SER A 615 -17.31 -12.93 -2.98
C SER A 615 -16.79 -14.14 -3.73
N VAL A 616 -16.59 -13.97 -5.04
CA VAL A 616 -16.01 -14.95 -5.95
C VAL A 616 -14.85 -14.29 -6.68
N GLU A 617 -13.68 -14.91 -6.56
CA GLU A 617 -12.48 -14.52 -7.30
C GLU A 617 -12.17 -15.60 -8.33
N LEU A 618 -12.09 -15.21 -9.60
CA LEU A 618 -11.65 -16.07 -10.68
C LEU A 618 -10.22 -15.68 -11.04
N VAL A 619 -9.33 -16.66 -11.05
CA VAL A 619 -7.91 -16.46 -11.34
C VAL A 619 -7.54 -17.29 -12.56
N GLU A 620 -7.22 -16.61 -13.66
CA GLU A 620 -6.61 -17.24 -14.81
C GLU A 620 -5.09 -17.12 -14.68
N ARG A 621 -4.45 -18.28 -14.48
CA ARG A 621 -3.01 -18.36 -14.25
C ARG A 621 -2.25 -18.06 -15.53
N MET A 622 -1.39 -17.05 -15.47
CA MET A 622 -0.52 -16.70 -16.60
C MET A 622 0.77 -17.50 -16.54
N ALA A 623 1.36 -17.81 -17.71
CA ALA A 623 2.63 -18.51 -17.77
C ALA A 623 3.74 -17.65 -17.13
N ILE A 624 4.27 -18.12 -16.00
CA ILE A 624 5.38 -17.49 -15.30
C ILE A 624 6.69 -17.83 -16.06
N PRO A 625 7.52 -16.85 -16.42
CA PRO A 625 8.84 -17.11 -16.98
C PRO A 625 9.68 -17.97 -16.04
N THR A 626 10.25 -19.07 -16.55
CA THR A 626 11.21 -19.86 -15.78
C THR A 626 12.51 -19.07 -15.62
N GLU A 627 12.92 -18.81 -14.38
CA GLU A 627 14.24 -18.24 -14.13
C GLU A 627 15.32 -19.30 -14.39
N PRO A 628 16.41 -18.96 -15.11
CA PRO A 628 17.46 -19.91 -15.41
C PRO A 628 18.25 -20.26 -14.16
N ILE A 629 18.48 -21.56 -13.94
CA ILE A 629 19.47 -22.04 -12.97
C ILE A 629 20.85 -21.79 -13.57
N ARG A 630 21.70 -21.08 -12.83
CA ARG A 630 23.08 -20.78 -13.21
C ARG A 630 24.00 -21.77 -12.51
N SER A 631 25.03 -22.24 -13.23
CA SER A 631 26.12 -23.00 -12.65
C SER A 631 27.25 -22.07 -12.25
N ARG A 632 27.93 -22.38 -11.15
CA ARG A 632 29.21 -21.76 -10.80
C ARG A 632 30.25 -22.14 -11.85
N GLU A 633 30.93 -21.15 -12.41
CA GLU A 633 31.97 -21.33 -13.44
C GLU A 633 33.37 -21.45 -12.81
N THR A 634 33.64 -20.69 -11.74
CA THR A 634 34.94 -20.66 -11.05
C THR A 634 34.80 -20.97 -9.57
N GLY A 635 35.79 -21.67 -8.98
CA GLY A 635 35.82 -21.93 -7.55
C GLY A 635 36.18 -20.71 -6.68
N GLU A 636 36.71 -19.65 -7.29
CA GLU A 636 37.14 -18.42 -6.60
C GLU A 636 36.02 -17.40 -6.54
N MET A 637 35.97 -16.62 -5.45
CA MET A 637 35.07 -15.48 -5.28
C MET A 637 35.64 -14.25 -5.98
N CYS A 638 34.77 -13.38 -6.51
CA CYS A 638 35.21 -12.12 -7.10
C CYS A 638 35.94 -11.22 -6.08
N ALA A 639 36.99 -10.53 -6.54
CA ALA A 639 37.68 -9.53 -5.72
C ALA A 639 36.81 -8.27 -5.57
N PRO A 640 36.90 -7.55 -4.43
CA PRO A 640 36.21 -6.28 -4.29
C PRO A 640 36.74 -5.26 -5.31
N VAL A 641 35.83 -4.49 -5.92
CA VAL A 641 36.17 -3.44 -6.89
C VAL A 641 36.72 -2.19 -6.22
N ALA A 642 36.44 -2.00 -4.92
CA ALA A 642 37.00 -0.95 -4.09
C ALA A 642 36.87 -1.30 -2.60
N THR A 643 37.56 -0.53 -1.76
CA THR A 643 37.33 -0.47 -0.32
C THR A 643 37.03 0.98 0.05
N VAL A 644 35.93 1.20 0.79
CA VAL A 644 35.43 2.53 1.14
C VAL A 644 35.18 2.64 2.64
N GLN A 645 35.07 3.85 3.16
CA GLN A 645 34.64 4.07 4.54
C GLN A 645 33.11 4.00 4.64
N MET A 646 32.61 3.22 5.60
CA MET A 646 31.20 3.18 5.97
C MET A 646 31.05 3.26 7.50
N TYR A 647 30.19 4.15 7.97
CA TYR A 647 29.85 4.29 9.38
C TYR A 647 28.59 3.49 9.70
N THR A 648 28.73 2.46 10.54
CA THR A 648 27.61 1.65 11.05
C THR A 648 28.02 0.99 12.36
N ALA A 649 27.04 0.60 13.19
CA ALA A 649 27.27 0.11 14.54
C ALA A 649 28.23 1.03 15.34
N ASN A 650 27.99 2.35 15.23
CA ASN A 650 28.71 3.43 15.90
C ASN A 650 30.23 3.51 15.64
N ARG A 651 30.71 2.98 14.51
CA ARG A 651 32.12 3.13 14.09
C ARG A 651 32.29 3.13 12.58
N TRP A 652 33.43 3.65 12.14
CA TRP A 652 33.88 3.56 10.75
C TRP A 652 34.50 2.19 10.45
N TRP A 653 34.18 1.64 9.29
CA TRP A 653 34.67 0.36 8.79
C TRP A 653 35.27 0.51 7.40
N ASP A 654 36.41 -0.16 7.17
CA ASP A 654 36.94 -0.44 5.84
C ASP A 654 36.04 -1.48 5.16
N THR A 655 35.19 -1.01 4.26
CA THR A 655 34.08 -1.80 3.71
C THR A 655 34.37 -2.17 2.26
N PRO A 656 34.47 -3.47 1.92
CA PRO A 656 34.64 -3.90 0.54
C PRO A 656 33.37 -3.61 -0.28
N VAL A 657 33.59 -3.14 -1.50
CA VAL A 657 32.55 -2.89 -2.50
C VAL A 657 32.64 -3.96 -3.57
N PHE A 658 31.53 -4.61 -3.87
CA PHE A 658 31.41 -5.59 -4.95
C PHE A 658 30.39 -5.13 -5.97
N ARG A 659 30.56 -5.55 -7.23
CA ARG A 659 29.50 -5.46 -8.23
C ARG A 659 28.75 -6.77 -8.28
N ARG A 660 27.43 -6.68 -8.28
CA ARG A 660 26.56 -7.86 -8.29
C ARG A 660 26.73 -8.71 -9.54
N GLU A 661 27.03 -8.09 -10.68
CA GLU A 661 27.23 -8.76 -11.98
C GLU A 661 28.44 -9.72 -11.99
N ASP A 662 29.42 -9.51 -11.11
CA ASP A 662 30.63 -10.33 -11.01
C ASP A 662 30.42 -11.58 -10.11
N TRP A 663 29.31 -11.65 -9.38
CA TRP A 663 29.01 -12.74 -8.44
C TRP A 663 28.38 -13.94 -9.13
N GLN A 664 28.78 -15.12 -8.67
CA GLN A 664 28.27 -16.40 -9.14
C GLN A 664 27.44 -17.12 -8.05
N PRO A 665 26.61 -18.10 -8.43
CA PRO A 665 25.95 -18.98 -7.46
C PRO A 665 26.89 -19.54 -6.39
N GLY A 666 26.46 -19.42 -5.13
CA GLY A 666 27.20 -19.83 -3.94
C GLY A 666 28.28 -18.86 -3.46
N ASP A 667 28.52 -17.74 -4.16
CA ASP A 667 29.34 -16.67 -3.60
C ASP A 667 28.67 -16.07 -2.37
N SER A 668 29.47 -15.77 -1.35
CA SER A 668 28.97 -15.19 -0.11
C SER A 668 29.98 -14.26 0.56
N VAL A 669 29.47 -13.25 1.27
CA VAL A 669 30.27 -12.30 2.05
C VAL A 669 29.61 -12.01 3.38
N PHE A 670 30.41 -11.85 4.43
CA PHE A 670 29.95 -11.30 5.70
C PHE A 670 30.01 -9.78 5.68
N GLY A 671 29.04 -9.14 6.32
CA GLY A 671 29.04 -7.69 6.53
C GLY A 671 30.13 -7.25 7.51
N PRO A 672 30.57 -5.98 7.47
CA PRO A 672 30.07 -4.93 6.59
C PRO A 672 30.54 -5.10 5.13
N ALA A 673 29.62 -4.98 4.17
CA ALA A 673 29.92 -5.01 2.74
C ALA A 673 28.90 -4.20 1.93
N LEU A 674 29.32 -3.65 0.78
CA LEU A 674 28.43 -3.01 -0.19
C LEU A 674 28.36 -3.83 -1.47
N ILE A 675 27.15 -4.17 -1.91
CA ILE A 675 26.91 -4.86 -3.17
C ILE A 675 26.14 -3.90 -4.10
N ILE A 676 26.81 -3.44 -5.15
CA ILE A 676 26.27 -2.48 -6.11
C ILE A 676 25.60 -3.23 -7.26
N GLU A 677 24.36 -2.83 -7.57
CA GLU A 677 23.57 -3.33 -8.67
C GLU A 677 23.28 -2.22 -9.68
N ALA A 678 22.91 -2.60 -10.91
CA ALA A 678 22.48 -1.63 -11.91
C ALA A 678 21.27 -0.79 -11.47
N THR A 679 20.45 -1.33 -10.55
CA THR A 679 19.20 -0.72 -10.11
C THR A 679 19.18 -0.25 -8.65
N GLY A 680 20.27 -0.44 -7.89
CA GLY A 680 20.30 -0.10 -6.47
C GLY A 680 21.63 -0.40 -5.77
N THR A 681 21.67 -0.15 -4.47
CA THR A 681 22.80 -0.48 -3.58
C THR A 681 22.28 -1.31 -2.41
N ASN A 682 22.85 -2.49 -2.22
CA ASN A 682 22.53 -3.39 -1.11
C ASN A 682 23.60 -3.25 -0.03
N VAL A 683 23.19 -2.85 1.17
CA VAL A 683 24.06 -2.68 2.34
C VAL A 683 23.97 -3.92 3.21
N ILE A 684 25.10 -4.61 3.39
CA ILE A 684 25.19 -5.78 4.27
C ILE A 684 25.75 -5.29 5.60
N GLU A 685 24.91 -5.23 6.62
CA GLU A 685 25.31 -4.76 7.96
C GLU A 685 26.20 -5.80 8.68
N PRO A 686 27.04 -5.38 9.64
CA PRO A 686 27.75 -6.32 10.51
C PRO A 686 26.80 -7.34 11.15
N GLY A 687 27.20 -8.61 11.19
CA GLY A 687 26.34 -9.70 11.70
C GLY A 687 25.39 -10.31 10.68
N TRP A 688 25.42 -9.84 9.43
CA TRP A 688 24.73 -10.45 8.29
C TRP A 688 25.70 -11.13 7.33
N LYS A 689 25.21 -12.19 6.68
CA LYS A 689 25.88 -12.85 5.57
C LYS A 689 25.00 -12.72 4.33
N ALA A 690 25.56 -12.20 3.25
CA ALA A 690 24.97 -12.21 1.92
C ALA A 690 25.40 -13.47 1.17
N GLU A 691 24.48 -14.14 0.48
CA GLU A 691 24.74 -15.31 -0.36
C GLU A 691 23.92 -15.24 -1.66
N VAL A 692 24.50 -15.70 -2.76
CA VAL A 692 23.82 -15.77 -4.05
C VAL A 692 23.30 -17.17 -4.33
N SER A 693 21.99 -17.28 -4.60
CA SER A 693 21.34 -18.56 -4.95
C SER A 693 21.68 -19.02 -6.37
N GLU A 694 21.34 -20.27 -6.70
CA GLU A 694 21.47 -20.82 -8.06
C GLU A 694 20.64 -20.07 -9.11
N ARG A 695 19.58 -19.36 -8.69
CA ARG A 695 18.75 -18.50 -9.56
C ARG A 695 19.23 -17.05 -9.58
N ASN A 696 20.43 -16.81 -9.05
CA ASN A 696 21.03 -15.48 -8.93
C ASN A 696 20.26 -14.56 -7.96
N HIS A 697 19.48 -15.07 -7.02
CA HIS A 697 18.88 -14.23 -5.98
C HIS A 697 19.90 -13.88 -4.91
N LEU A 698 19.77 -12.71 -4.28
CA LEU A 698 20.59 -12.34 -3.13
C LEU A 698 19.80 -12.62 -1.85
N ILE A 699 20.31 -13.50 -1.00
CA ILE A 699 19.72 -13.89 0.27
C ILE A 699 20.63 -13.42 1.38
N LEU A 700 20.10 -12.60 2.28
CA LEU A 700 20.81 -12.16 3.48
C LEU A 700 20.30 -12.96 4.66
N VAL A 701 21.22 -13.57 5.41
CA VAL A 701 20.89 -14.34 6.61
C VAL A 701 21.61 -13.70 7.78
N LYS A 702 20.88 -13.50 8.87
CA LYS A 702 21.48 -13.11 10.15
C LYS A 702 22.35 -14.26 10.62
N SER A 703 23.66 -14.10 10.59
CA SER A 703 24.58 -15.14 11.04
C SER A 703 24.47 -15.25 12.56
N GLY A 704 24.21 -16.45 13.07
CA GLY A 704 24.33 -16.74 14.50
C GLY A 704 25.74 -16.39 14.96
N LEU A 705 25.84 -15.72 16.10
CA LEU A 705 27.07 -15.16 16.67
C LEU A 705 28.09 -16.21 17.14
N GLU A 706 28.03 -17.44 16.63
CA GLU A 706 28.84 -18.56 17.11
C GLU A 706 30.20 -18.66 16.39
N GLU A 707 30.39 -18.03 15.23
CA GLU A 707 31.68 -18.08 14.49
C GLU A 707 32.58 -16.84 14.64
N GLN A 708 32.18 -15.83 15.44
CA GLN A 708 33.03 -14.66 15.77
C GLN A 708 33.06 -14.35 17.28
N GLN A 709 33.00 -15.39 18.11
CA GLN A 709 32.86 -15.24 19.57
C GLN A 709 34.11 -14.71 20.29
N ASP A 710 35.29 -14.68 19.66
CA ASP A 710 36.50 -14.14 20.32
C ASP A 710 36.62 -12.60 20.27
N ASN A 711 35.71 -11.87 19.60
CA ASN A 711 35.71 -10.39 19.58
C ASN A 711 34.33 -9.73 19.84
N LEU A 712 33.22 -10.48 19.87
CA LEU A 712 31.86 -9.93 19.89
C LEU A 712 31.10 -10.00 21.23
N GLU A 713 31.67 -10.58 22.30
CA GLU A 713 31.06 -10.51 23.65
C GLU A 713 30.91 -9.08 24.19
N SER A 714 31.44 -8.06 23.49
CA SER A 714 31.23 -6.63 23.79
C SER A 714 30.16 -5.92 22.93
N LEU A 715 29.59 -6.57 21.90
CA LEU A 715 28.88 -5.89 20.81
C LEU A 715 27.38 -6.22 20.69
N THR A 716 26.91 -7.36 21.17
CA THR A 716 25.50 -7.78 20.95
C THR A 716 24.52 -7.33 22.02
N ASN A 717 25.04 -7.01 23.20
CA ASN A 717 24.30 -6.26 24.21
C ASN A 717 24.33 -4.75 23.94
N SER A 718 25.10 -4.28 22.96
CA SER A 718 25.56 -2.88 22.96
C SER A 718 24.53 -1.84 22.52
N THR A 719 23.59 -2.10 21.61
CA THR A 719 22.72 -0.98 21.17
C THR A 719 21.68 -0.63 22.23
N ILE A 720 20.99 -1.60 22.83
CA ILE A 720 20.02 -1.34 23.90
C ILE A 720 20.71 -1.17 25.27
N ASP A 721 21.72 -1.99 25.60
CA ASP A 721 22.41 -1.85 26.90
C ASP A 721 23.41 -0.67 26.92
N GLN A 722 23.92 -0.16 25.79
CA GLN A 722 24.66 1.12 25.80
C GLN A 722 23.76 2.34 25.68
N LEU A 723 22.55 2.22 25.11
CA LEU A 723 21.52 3.25 25.30
C LEU A 723 21.09 3.31 26.78
N GLN A 724 21.10 2.18 27.50
CA GLN A 724 20.99 2.12 28.96
C GLN A 724 22.27 2.60 29.70
N ALA A 725 23.47 2.29 29.20
CA ALA A 725 24.73 2.72 29.85
C ALA A 725 25.01 4.22 29.68
N ASN A 726 24.59 4.83 28.56
CA ASN A 726 24.59 6.28 28.36
C ASN A 726 23.48 6.96 29.16
N THR A 727 22.47 6.23 29.67
CA THR A 727 21.54 6.77 30.68
C THR A 727 22.17 6.85 32.08
N VAL A 728 23.29 6.14 32.33
CA VAL A 728 23.99 6.16 33.62
C VAL A 728 24.97 7.33 33.73
N GLN A 729 25.41 7.93 32.61
CA GLN A 729 25.94 9.29 32.63
C GLN A 729 24.78 10.27 32.45
N ALA A 730 24.21 10.69 33.58
CA ALA A 730 23.10 11.64 33.65
C ALA A 730 23.43 12.97 32.95
N SER A 731 23.18 13.03 31.64
CA SER A 731 22.81 14.28 31.00
C SER A 731 21.45 14.70 31.56
N PRO A 732 21.24 15.98 31.92
CA PRO A 732 19.98 16.45 32.49
C PRO A 732 18.79 16.39 31.51
N HIS A 733 19.02 15.93 30.29
CA HIS A 733 18.03 15.84 29.21
C HIS A 733 18.00 14.42 28.62
N PRO A 734 16.79 13.87 28.32
CA PRO A 734 16.65 12.59 27.62
C PRO A 734 17.34 12.59 26.26
N ASP A 735 17.89 11.44 25.82
CA ASP A 735 18.42 11.30 24.46
C ASP A 735 17.31 11.58 23.42
N PRO A 736 17.49 12.58 22.53
CA PRO A 736 16.45 12.99 21.58
C PRO A 736 16.05 11.89 20.59
N VAL A 737 16.93 10.93 20.29
CA VAL A 737 16.61 9.77 19.43
C VAL A 737 15.73 8.79 20.18
N MET A 738 16.12 8.40 21.40
CA MET A 738 15.34 7.47 22.23
C MET A 738 13.97 8.02 22.59
N LEU A 739 13.90 9.32 22.86
CA LEU A 739 12.64 10.00 23.14
C LEU A 739 11.65 9.83 21.99
N GLU A 740 12.11 9.92 20.74
CA GLU A 740 11.25 9.75 19.57
C GLU A 740 10.90 8.27 19.31
N ILE A 741 11.83 7.33 19.55
CA ILE A 741 11.54 5.88 19.44
C ILE A 741 10.46 5.47 20.43
N PHE A 742 10.62 5.79 21.73
CA PHE A 742 9.62 5.44 22.75
C PHE A 742 8.27 6.11 22.51
N ASN A 743 8.27 7.38 22.07
CA ASN A 743 7.06 8.09 21.68
C ASN A 743 6.27 7.33 20.59
N ASN A 744 6.96 6.83 19.55
CA ASN A 744 6.30 6.05 18.49
C ASN A 744 5.78 4.69 18.98
N LEU A 745 6.54 3.98 19.82
CA LEU A 745 6.13 2.68 20.38
C LEU A 745 4.90 2.78 21.29
N PHE A 746 4.88 3.72 22.25
CA PHE A 746 3.74 3.86 23.15
C PHE A 746 2.49 4.39 22.44
N ARG A 747 2.65 5.32 21.48
CA ARG A 747 1.52 5.80 20.66
C ARG A 747 0.90 4.66 19.85
N SER A 748 1.73 3.80 19.26
CA SER A 748 1.31 2.63 18.50
C SER A 748 0.41 1.68 19.32
N ILE A 749 0.72 1.46 20.60
CA ILE A 749 -0.12 0.64 21.50
C ILE A 749 -1.49 1.30 21.71
N ALA A 750 -1.53 2.61 21.99
CA ALA A 750 -2.78 3.32 22.21
C ALA A 750 -3.67 3.33 20.95
N GLU A 751 -3.07 3.46 19.76
CA GLU A 751 -3.78 3.36 18.48
C GLU A 751 -4.35 1.95 18.26
N GLN A 752 -3.58 0.89 18.56
CA GLN A 752 -4.04 -0.50 18.44
C GLN A 752 -5.21 -0.82 19.37
N MET A 753 -5.18 -0.33 20.62
CA MET A 753 -6.32 -0.44 21.54
C MET A 753 -7.59 0.17 20.91
N GLY A 754 -7.44 1.33 20.27
CA GLY A 754 -8.53 2.02 19.60
C GLY A 754 -9.11 1.25 18.43
N THR A 755 -8.26 0.73 17.54
CA THR A 755 -8.67 -0.07 16.39
C THR A 755 -9.42 -1.33 16.82
N THR A 756 -8.95 -2.03 17.86
CA THR A 756 -9.62 -3.22 18.40
C THR A 756 -10.99 -2.87 18.98
N LEU A 757 -11.09 -1.78 19.74
CA LEU A 757 -12.37 -1.31 20.28
C LEU A 757 -13.34 -0.93 19.17
N GLN A 758 -12.88 -0.22 18.13
CA GLN A 758 -13.69 0.14 16.97
C GLN A 758 -14.24 -1.10 16.27
N ASN A 759 -13.36 -2.06 15.95
CA ASN A 759 -13.69 -3.24 15.13
C ASN A 759 -14.64 -4.21 15.83
N THR A 760 -14.63 -4.24 17.16
CA THR A 760 -15.47 -5.14 17.98
C THR A 760 -16.74 -4.47 18.52
N SER A 761 -16.95 -3.18 18.22
CA SER A 761 -18.05 -2.41 18.78
C SER A 761 -19.40 -2.64 18.09
N TYR A 762 -20.46 -2.54 18.89
CA TYR A 762 -21.86 -2.53 18.47
C TYR A 762 -22.41 -1.10 18.29
N SER A 763 -21.81 -0.13 19.00
CA SER A 763 -22.28 1.25 19.01
C SER A 763 -21.82 1.98 17.77
N VAL A 764 -22.76 2.55 17.01
CA VAL A 764 -22.49 3.43 15.85
C VAL A 764 -21.59 4.60 16.25
N ASN A 765 -21.74 5.13 17.47
CA ASN A 765 -20.89 6.22 17.96
C ASN A 765 -19.42 5.78 18.09
N ILE A 766 -19.15 4.56 18.53
CA ILE A 766 -17.77 4.06 18.64
C ILE A 766 -17.23 3.66 17.26
N LYS A 767 -18.00 2.88 16.48
CA LYS A 767 -17.48 2.25 15.24
C LYS A 767 -17.39 3.21 14.05
N GLU A 768 -18.30 4.18 13.91
CA GLU A 768 -18.31 5.15 12.79
C GLU A 768 -17.88 6.56 13.21
N ARG A 769 -18.37 7.07 14.35
CA ARG A 769 -18.04 8.43 14.80
C ARG A 769 -16.71 8.51 15.56
N LEU A 770 -16.13 7.36 15.92
CA LEU A 770 -14.90 7.25 16.71
C LEU A 770 -15.00 7.95 18.08
N ASP A 771 -16.18 7.84 18.70
CA ASP A 771 -16.50 8.42 20.00
C ASP A 771 -15.98 7.56 21.16
N PHE A 772 -14.67 7.46 21.25
CA PHE A 772 -13.95 6.76 22.31
C PHE A 772 -12.56 7.37 22.50
N SER A 773 -11.80 6.94 23.52
CA SER A 773 -10.40 7.34 23.70
C SER A 773 -9.56 6.22 24.30
N CYS A 774 -8.28 6.17 23.95
CA CYS A 774 -7.34 5.15 24.41
C CYS A 774 -6.02 5.83 24.74
N ALA A 775 -5.47 5.51 25.91
CA ALA A 775 -4.28 6.15 26.44
C ALA A 775 -3.55 5.21 27.41
N ILE A 776 -2.25 5.46 27.55
CA ILE A 776 -1.34 4.78 28.46
C ILE A 776 -0.91 5.78 29.51
N PHE A 777 -0.91 5.34 30.76
CA PHE A 777 -0.54 6.15 31.91
C PHE A 777 0.59 5.47 32.66
N ASP A 778 1.43 6.27 33.30
CA ASP A 778 2.46 5.75 34.20
C ASP A 778 1.87 5.33 35.55
N GLN A 779 2.72 4.81 36.43
CA GLN A 779 2.35 4.38 37.78
C GLN A 779 1.86 5.53 38.68
N GLN A 780 2.07 6.80 38.29
CA GLN A 780 1.55 8.00 38.97
C GLN A 780 0.24 8.52 38.33
N GLY A 781 -0.28 7.86 37.29
CA GLY A 781 -1.46 8.27 36.54
C GLY A 781 -1.22 9.45 35.59
N GLN A 782 0.04 9.75 35.28
CA GLN A 782 0.41 10.76 34.28
C GLN A 782 0.31 10.17 32.87
N LEU A 783 -0.17 10.97 31.93
CA LEU A 783 -0.33 10.53 30.54
C LEU A 783 1.05 10.30 29.89
N VAL A 784 1.30 9.08 29.42
CA VAL A 784 2.52 8.69 28.70
C VAL A 784 2.30 8.81 27.19
N ALA A 785 1.20 8.23 26.70
CA ALA A 785 0.85 8.28 25.29
C ALA A 785 -0.67 8.15 25.12
N ASN A 786 -1.18 8.67 24.00
CA ASN A 786 -2.57 8.53 23.62
C ASN A 786 -2.70 8.39 22.11
N ALA A 787 -3.78 7.75 21.70
CA ALA A 787 -4.25 7.83 20.32
C ALA A 787 -4.92 9.20 20.08
N PRO A 788 -5.01 9.68 18.82
CA PRO A 788 -5.59 10.99 18.46
C PRO A 788 -7.12 10.97 18.56
N HIS A 789 -7.62 10.70 19.75
CA HIS A 789 -9.02 10.56 20.08
C HIS A 789 -9.57 11.83 20.76
N ILE A 790 -10.81 11.76 21.27
CA ILE A 790 -11.55 12.95 21.71
C ILE A 790 -10.84 13.70 22.86
N PRO A 791 -10.52 15.00 22.66
CA PRO A 791 -9.76 15.80 23.65
C PRO A 791 -10.39 15.85 25.04
N VAL A 792 -11.73 15.86 25.12
CA VAL A 792 -12.44 15.94 26.40
C VAL A 792 -12.19 14.71 27.27
N HIS A 793 -12.12 13.52 26.65
CA HIS A 793 -11.78 12.27 27.35
C HIS A 793 -10.33 12.31 27.84
N LEU A 794 -9.40 12.71 26.98
CA LEU A 794 -7.97 12.74 27.30
C LEU A 794 -7.66 13.66 28.48
N GLY A 795 -8.34 14.80 28.57
CA GLY A 795 -8.19 15.73 29.69
C GLY A 795 -8.67 15.16 31.04
N SER A 796 -9.62 14.22 31.03
CA SER A 796 -10.22 13.69 32.25
C SER A 796 -9.62 12.34 32.69
N MET A 797 -9.12 11.53 31.75
CA MET A 797 -8.61 10.17 32.01
C MET A 797 -7.46 10.13 33.04
N SER A 798 -6.57 11.11 33.09
CA SER A 798 -5.52 11.17 34.12
C SER A 798 -6.09 11.31 35.54
N GLU A 799 -7.22 11.99 35.73
CA GLU A 799 -7.89 12.06 37.03
C GLU A 799 -8.60 10.74 37.35
N SER A 800 -9.15 10.06 36.34
CA SER A 800 -9.75 8.73 36.49
C SER A 800 -8.74 7.70 36.99
N VAL A 801 -7.56 7.66 36.38
CA VAL A 801 -6.49 6.73 36.76
C VAL A 801 -5.95 7.06 38.14
N ARG A 802 -5.72 8.35 38.45
CA ARG A 802 -5.28 8.76 39.80
C ARG A 802 -6.31 8.44 40.88
N SER A 803 -7.60 8.69 40.62
CA SER A 803 -8.66 8.32 41.57
C SER A 803 -8.71 6.81 41.81
N LEU A 804 -8.43 5.99 40.80
CA LEU A 804 -8.34 4.54 40.97
C LEU A 804 -7.13 4.14 41.82
N ILE A 805 -5.96 4.72 41.54
CA ILE A 805 -4.72 4.49 42.31
C ILE A 805 -4.93 4.90 43.78
N ASP A 806 -5.54 6.05 44.04
CA ASP A 806 -5.81 6.53 45.40
C ASP A 806 -6.80 5.62 46.15
N ALA A 807 -7.79 5.07 45.45
CA ALA A 807 -8.81 4.20 46.04
C ALA A 807 -8.33 2.77 46.30
N HIS A 808 -7.50 2.22 45.40
CA HIS A 808 -7.12 0.81 45.42
C HIS A 808 -5.63 0.55 45.73
N GLY A 809 -4.72 1.45 45.38
CA GLY A 809 -3.29 1.36 45.66
C GLY A 809 -2.70 -0.03 45.39
N ASP A 810 -2.07 -0.62 46.41
CA ASP A 810 -1.44 -1.95 46.35
C ASP A 810 -2.43 -3.13 46.19
N SER A 811 -3.75 -2.88 46.19
CA SER A 811 -4.76 -3.93 46.00
C SER A 811 -5.04 -4.26 44.53
N LEU A 812 -4.54 -3.46 43.59
CA LEU A 812 -4.60 -3.75 42.15
C LEU A 812 -3.83 -5.05 41.85
N LYS A 813 -4.41 -5.96 41.06
CA LYS A 813 -3.77 -7.23 40.68
C LYS A 813 -3.70 -7.43 39.17
N PRO A 814 -2.74 -8.24 38.68
CA PRO A 814 -2.72 -8.66 37.29
C PRO A 814 -4.04 -9.30 36.87
N GLY A 815 -4.63 -8.82 35.78
CA GLY A 815 -5.90 -9.31 35.24
C GLY A 815 -7.15 -8.54 35.70
N ASP A 816 -7.03 -7.63 36.66
CA ASP A 816 -8.16 -6.80 37.08
C ASP A 816 -8.52 -5.77 35.98
N VAL A 817 -9.83 -5.54 35.80
CA VAL A 817 -10.37 -4.48 34.94
C VAL A 817 -11.36 -3.66 35.75
N TYR A 818 -11.07 -2.37 35.90
CA TYR A 818 -11.90 -1.43 36.63
C TYR A 818 -12.77 -0.61 35.68
N ILE A 819 -14.03 -0.41 36.06
CA ILE A 819 -14.98 0.37 35.29
C ILE A 819 -15.41 1.56 36.14
N LEU A 820 -15.31 2.76 35.59
CA LEU A 820 -15.78 3.98 36.23
C LEU A 820 -16.62 4.83 35.26
N ASN A 821 -17.61 5.52 35.80
CA ASN A 821 -18.42 6.52 35.10
C ASN A 821 -18.71 7.74 36.00
N ASN A 822 -17.96 7.90 37.09
CA ASN A 822 -18.19 8.96 38.06
C ASN A 822 -17.60 10.28 37.53
N PRO A 823 -18.44 11.27 37.19
CA PRO A 823 -17.95 12.54 36.64
C PRO A 823 -17.13 13.37 37.65
N TYR A 824 -17.26 13.09 38.96
CA TYR A 824 -16.47 13.78 39.98
C TYR A 824 -15.07 13.21 40.15
N ASN A 825 -14.80 12.02 39.60
CA ASN A 825 -13.53 11.30 39.72
C ASN A 825 -12.93 11.03 38.33
N GLY A 826 -12.92 12.04 37.45
CA GLY A 826 -12.30 11.94 36.11
C GLY A 826 -13.22 11.46 34.98
N GLY A 827 -14.49 11.15 35.24
CA GLY A 827 -15.49 11.01 34.18
C GLY A 827 -15.86 12.38 33.55
N THR A 828 -16.23 12.39 32.28
CA THR A 828 -16.68 13.59 31.56
C THR A 828 -18.17 13.85 31.72
N HIS A 829 -18.99 12.81 31.58
CA HIS A 829 -20.41 12.80 31.93
C HIS A 829 -20.92 11.38 32.18
N LEU A 830 -22.13 11.23 32.72
CA LEU A 830 -22.67 9.95 33.16
C LEU A 830 -22.69 8.84 32.08
N PRO A 831 -22.99 9.12 30.79
CA PRO A 831 -22.86 8.13 29.72
C PRO A 831 -21.43 7.65 29.42
N ASP A 832 -20.40 8.36 29.85
CA ASP A 832 -19.02 8.00 29.53
C ASP A 832 -18.51 6.98 30.53
N VAL A 833 -18.01 5.87 30.00
CA VAL A 833 -17.48 4.76 30.76
C VAL A 833 -15.99 4.64 30.46
N THR A 834 -15.16 4.79 31.49
CA THR A 834 -13.73 4.54 31.39
C THR A 834 -13.42 3.15 31.95
N LEU A 835 -12.72 2.35 31.16
CA LEU A 835 -12.14 1.09 31.60
C LEU A 835 -10.65 1.28 31.85
N VAL A 836 -10.16 0.80 32.99
CA VAL A 836 -8.75 0.89 33.38
C VAL A 836 -8.25 -0.51 33.74
N THR A 837 -7.21 -0.96 33.04
CA THR A 837 -6.55 -2.25 33.25
C THR A 837 -5.12 -2.01 33.70
N PRO A 838 -4.75 -2.30 34.96
CA PRO A 838 -3.37 -2.21 35.43
C PRO A 838 -2.46 -3.24 34.75
N VAL A 839 -1.26 -2.81 34.36
CA VAL A 839 -0.23 -3.67 33.74
C VAL A 839 0.97 -3.75 34.66
N PHE A 840 1.41 -4.97 34.97
CA PHE A 840 2.55 -5.23 35.86
C PHE A 840 3.73 -5.76 35.05
N LEU A 841 4.88 -5.09 35.13
CA LEU A 841 6.11 -5.55 34.50
C LEU A 841 6.77 -6.59 35.42
N ASN A 842 6.85 -7.85 34.98
CA ASN A 842 7.64 -8.84 35.70
C ASN A 842 9.13 -8.48 35.56
N SER A 843 9.84 -8.40 36.68
CA SER A 843 11.28 -8.09 36.76
C SER A 843 12.20 -9.16 36.14
N SER A 844 11.64 -10.13 35.42
CA SER A 844 12.36 -11.17 34.69
C SER A 844 11.83 -11.22 33.26
N LEU A 845 12.60 -10.66 32.32
CA LEU A 845 12.44 -10.87 30.89
C LEU A 845 12.47 -12.38 30.60
N GLY A 846 11.29 -12.95 30.48
CA GLY A 846 11.02 -14.35 30.23
C GLY A 846 9.52 -14.46 29.99
N LEU A 847 9.10 -14.15 28.77
CA LEU A 847 7.72 -14.18 28.30
C LEU A 847 7.08 -15.53 28.68
N LYS A 848 6.25 -15.52 29.72
CA LYS A 848 5.16 -16.47 29.89
C LYS A 848 3.88 -15.70 29.66
N GLU A 849 3.13 -16.14 28.65
CA GLU A 849 1.81 -15.61 28.33
C GLU A 849 0.93 -15.54 29.58
N PRO A 850 0.16 -14.46 29.79
CA PRO A 850 -0.94 -14.49 30.73
C PRO A 850 -1.95 -15.55 30.28
N SER A 851 -2.29 -16.48 31.17
CA SER A 851 -3.33 -17.50 30.95
C SER A 851 -4.61 -16.84 30.42
N PRO A 852 -5.25 -17.40 29.37
CA PRO A 852 -6.57 -16.92 28.96
C PRO A 852 -7.53 -17.04 30.14
N LEU A 853 -8.30 -15.96 30.36
CA LEU A 853 -9.38 -15.89 31.32
C LEU A 853 -10.31 -17.09 31.12
N SER A 854 -10.46 -17.90 32.16
CA SER A 854 -11.38 -19.04 32.25
C SER A 854 -12.83 -18.60 32.40
#